data_AF-A0A7D5M7W0-F1
#
_entry.id   AF-A0A7D5M7W0-F1
#
_cell.length_a   1.000
_cell.length_b   1.000
_cell.length_c   1.000
_cell.angle_alpha   90.00
_cell.angle_beta   90.00
_cell.angle_gamma   90.00
#
_symmetry.space_group_name_H-M   'P 1'
#
loop_
_entity.id
_entity.type
_entity.pdbx_description
1 polymer ?
#
loop_
_entity_poly.entity_id
_entity_poly.type
_entity_poly.pdbx_seq_one_letter_code
_entity_poly.pdbx_strand_id
1 'polypeptide(L)'
;MTEFARDDVQKIIDAFREWLKSEAAQKHLRTIEKEKQEVKDLMKKLDSMDKTSIEFTDWVLYGLLPYSKTKYAKRFSTFPVFMNIKLFLKNYNYSDAEWNQIANMIYGLSKKFQQNPEKMDKWIEEFVSDKVHTRMIQCGSITPIIFCINDSFPLINNRVIHTYNEFSTIFGWNDTMSQKLEHYLDNVEKVKKFITALEVPELNDLAVFDVFCYWYDYFYKASNPSDDEEAESEDEERIRVTEIDPRTFIENVPLENLAKFEPHSLRNPERIKINQIISNSSKGKWVLPNFQRYFDWNKNDVKEFLKSIFNDYYIGALLLWDVGKEPELDTVAIKGVDIKKEEIRPDSIILDGQQRITSLYYALRAPNFALRGSSAPVYFYINFSEFFNNQNESSGIIEVLPRKLGREESFKNMWFPFYELEKYSEWVDGYEDFLLKSSSDPDKIRSIRRIMDKKLRHIIDGFEIPYISLPDTMELPQVTDIFEKINTMGKVLSVFDLLIARLSKYQIELKKLWEESVKRHPKLPEYYKSIDKMPIYILQAISLCYNRTSSCKREDILNIHQNVFEPTDLSFEETWHEMAEYTNKAILKIENLRDGFGVKDKSVLPFAPMVPILAALIKDVDSRDNKVDCYKKLAMWYWSSVFSNAYSGAVDAQLTADFKEMKDWFSDDAKIPKTIDRARREFIALNLLDVRSKSNAMYRGVLSLLALEGSNDFNTNQTLENARNNDRDHLFPKAEFHSMRNVNSILNMSWMSDETNRKIKRYKKPSAYVKEFIKEKYGGNEKEFLKVLESHFINKNAYDSMTHDDFQGFISEREKIILDKIKNAMGIVGPTHDHTLITPEQPFSNRVAFWNAIKSCDGYIYWIDKYFSKEGLELLSQSLDTNRTKTVKILISIEKADEKFRSVFKDFRDELKNKNVICELRVITDSKLKSSIHDRWILSKNNCYNIPSADTVARGQYSEIKATENKPPFEDWWTKSLDIINDWNEIQKSRK
;
A
#
# COMPACT_ATOMS: atom_id res chain seq x y z
N MET A 1 -27.52 -28.48 -1.78
CA MET A 1 -28.17 -27.37 -1.05
C MET A 1 -29.04 -27.98 0.05
N THR A 2 -28.81 -27.60 1.31
CA THR A 2 -29.68 -27.97 2.44
C THR A 2 -31.03 -27.25 2.32
N GLU A 3 -32.10 -27.76 2.93
CA GLU A 3 -33.42 -27.10 2.93
C GLU A 3 -33.35 -25.64 3.43
N PHE A 4 -32.53 -25.41 4.46
CA PHE A 4 -32.29 -24.08 5.02
C PHE A 4 -31.61 -23.10 4.02
N ALA A 5 -30.64 -23.58 3.23
CA ALA A 5 -29.97 -22.76 2.22
C ALA A 5 -30.87 -22.45 1.01
N ARG A 6 -31.92 -23.25 0.75
CA ARG A 6 -32.91 -22.97 -0.30
C ARG A 6 -33.78 -21.77 0.04
N ASP A 7 -34.27 -21.71 1.28
CA ASP A 7 -35.18 -20.64 1.70
C ASP A 7 -34.47 -19.27 1.72
N ASP A 8 -33.19 -19.22 2.07
CA ASP A 8 -32.42 -17.97 2.09
C ASP A 8 -32.09 -17.47 0.67
N VAL A 9 -31.75 -18.37 -0.26
CA VAL A 9 -31.58 -18.01 -1.68
C VAL A 9 -32.89 -17.49 -2.27
N GLN A 10 -34.03 -18.10 -1.92
CA GLN A 10 -35.33 -17.65 -2.42
C GLN A 10 -35.68 -16.23 -1.94
N LYS A 11 -35.39 -15.89 -0.67
CA LYS A 11 -35.59 -14.52 -0.16
C LYS A 11 -34.75 -13.49 -0.92
N ILE A 12 -33.50 -13.82 -1.23
CA ILE A 12 -32.61 -12.96 -2.04
C ILE A 12 -33.21 -12.73 -3.42
N ILE A 13 -33.68 -13.79 -4.06
CA ILE A 13 -34.29 -13.72 -5.39
C ILE A 13 -35.55 -12.85 -5.40
N ASP A 14 -36.43 -13.01 -4.40
CA ASP A 14 -37.67 -12.26 -4.32
C ASP A 14 -37.41 -10.76 -4.08
N ALA A 15 -36.46 -10.43 -3.20
CA ALA A 15 -36.02 -9.06 -2.97
C ALA A 15 -35.40 -8.43 -4.23
N PHE A 16 -34.61 -9.20 -4.99
CA PHE A 16 -34.06 -8.73 -6.26
C PHE A 16 -35.17 -8.44 -7.27
N ARG A 17 -36.16 -9.33 -7.41
CA ARG A 17 -37.28 -9.15 -8.34
C ARG A 17 -38.12 -7.91 -8.04
N GLU A 18 -38.27 -7.55 -6.77
CA GLU A 18 -38.92 -6.31 -6.38
C GLU A 18 -38.05 -5.10 -6.73
N TRP A 19 -36.77 -5.12 -6.37
CA TRP A 19 -35.85 -4.02 -6.65
C TRP A 19 -35.62 -3.81 -8.16
N LEU A 20 -35.63 -4.87 -8.97
CA LEU A 20 -35.48 -4.81 -10.42
C LEU A 20 -36.56 -3.95 -11.09
N LYS A 21 -37.72 -3.78 -10.46
CA LYS A 21 -38.82 -2.91 -10.92
C LYS A 21 -38.59 -1.43 -10.57
N SER A 22 -37.63 -1.12 -9.70
CA SER A 22 -37.35 0.25 -9.26
C SER A 22 -36.80 1.13 -10.40
N GLU A 23 -36.97 2.44 -10.27
CA GLU A 23 -36.40 3.39 -11.23
C GLU A 23 -34.87 3.30 -11.29
N ALA A 24 -34.22 3.00 -10.15
CA ALA A 24 -32.77 2.83 -10.06
C ALA A 24 -32.27 1.67 -10.93
N ALA A 25 -32.89 0.49 -10.80
CA ALA A 25 -32.54 -0.69 -11.61
C ALA A 25 -32.76 -0.43 -13.11
N GLN A 26 -33.91 0.15 -13.46
CA GLN A 26 -34.25 0.48 -14.85
C GLN A 26 -33.31 1.55 -15.45
N LYS A 27 -32.85 2.51 -14.64
CA LYS A 27 -31.83 3.49 -15.05
C LYS A 27 -30.47 2.83 -15.28
N HIS A 28 -30.09 1.85 -14.46
CA HIS A 28 -28.84 1.10 -14.63
C HIS A 28 -28.84 0.35 -15.97
N LEU A 29 -29.90 -0.41 -16.27
CA LEU A 29 -30.05 -1.14 -17.54
C LEU A 29 -30.00 -0.20 -18.76
N ARG A 30 -30.71 0.94 -18.71
CA ARG A 30 -30.64 1.96 -19.79
C ARG A 30 -29.22 2.50 -19.99
N THR A 31 -28.43 2.60 -18.92
CA THR A 31 -27.05 3.09 -18.99
C THR A 31 -26.13 2.05 -19.63
N ILE A 32 -26.31 0.76 -19.30
CA ILE A 32 -25.60 -0.35 -19.95
C ILE A 32 -25.86 -0.35 -21.45
N GLU A 33 -27.13 -0.25 -21.88
CA GLU A 33 -27.48 -0.21 -23.30
C GLU A 33 -26.87 0.98 -24.04
N LYS A 34 -26.84 2.15 -23.39
CA LYS A 34 -26.16 3.33 -23.92
C LYS A 34 -24.65 3.07 -24.07
N GLU A 35 -24.02 2.44 -23.09
CA GLU A 35 -22.60 2.12 -23.11
C GLU A 35 -22.24 1.12 -24.23
N LYS A 36 -23.09 0.10 -24.47
CA LYS A 36 -22.95 -0.83 -25.60
C LYS A 36 -22.87 -0.07 -26.93
N GLN A 37 -23.76 0.91 -27.13
CA GLN A 37 -23.77 1.71 -28.34
C GLN A 37 -22.53 2.61 -28.46
N GLU A 38 -22.11 3.26 -27.37
CA GLU A 38 -20.92 4.11 -27.35
C GLU A 38 -19.64 3.34 -27.68
N VAL A 39 -19.48 2.11 -27.17
CA VAL A 39 -18.34 1.24 -27.49
C VAL A 39 -18.36 0.84 -28.97
N LYS A 40 -19.52 0.48 -29.52
CA LYS A 40 -19.66 0.15 -30.95
C LYS A 40 -19.27 1.33 -31.85
N ASP A 41 -19.69 2.55 -31.50
CA ASP A 41 -19.36 3.75 -32.26
C ASP A 41 -17.89 4.14 -32.12
N LEU A 42 -17.30 3.94 -30.93
CA LEU A 42 -15.87 4.15 -30.72
C LEU A 42 -15.02 3.15 -31.52
N MET A 43 -15.39 1.87 -31.57
CA MET A 43 -14.69 0.86 -32.37
C MET A 43 -14.66 1.25 -33.86
N LYS A 44 -15.78 1.73 -34.42
CA LYS A 44 -15.84 2.26 -35.80
C LYS A 44 -14.92 3.46 -36.00
N LYS A 45 -14.80 4.34 -35.01
CA LYS A 45 -13.90 5.50 -35.08
C LYS A 45 -12.44 5.06 -35.10
N LEU A 46 -12.06 4.16 -34.18
CA LEU A 46 -10.71 3.61 -34.07
C LEU A 46 -10.25 2.88 -35.35
N ASP A 47 -11.18 2.28 -36.10
CA ASP A 47 -10.88 1.64 -37.38
C ASP A 47 -10.24 2.57 -38.40
N SER A 48 -10.67 3.85 -38.44
CA SER A 48 -10.16 4.87 -39.36
C SER A 48 -8.91 5.62 -38.89
N MET A 49 -8.51 5.47 -37.62
CA MET A 49 -7.39 6.23 -37.04
C MET A 49 -6.02 5.67 -37.43
N ASP A 50 -4.98 6.50 -37.40
CA ASP A 50 -3.60 6.04 -37.48
C ASP A 50 -3.18 5.35 -36.18
N LYS A 51 -2.81 4.07 -36.29
CA LYS A 51 -2.51 3.18 -35.17
C LYS A 51 -1.19 3.54 -34.47
N THR A 52 -0.35 4.35 -35.10
CA THR A 52 0.90 4.86 -34.52
C THR A 52 0.72 6.19 -33.80
N SER A 53 -0.46 6.83 -33.92
CA SER A 53 -0.71 8.14 -33.35
C SER A 53 -0.92 8.11 -31.83
N ILE A 54 -0.51 9.20 -31.17
CA ILE A 54 -0.83 9.45 -29.75
C ILE A 54 -2.34 9.52 -29.56
N GLU A 55 -3.07 10.11 -30.52
CA GLU A 55 -4.52 10.20 -30.47
C GLU A 55 -5.17 8.80 -30.40
N PHE A 56 -4.82 7.88 -31.31
CA PHE A 56 -5.30 6.50 -31.24
C PHE A 56 -5.02 5.85 -29.88
N THR A 57 -3.79 6.04 -29.38
CA THR A 57 -3.36 5.50 -28.09
C THR A 57 -4.25 6.00 -26.95
N ASP A 58 -4.49 7.31 -26.89
CA ASP A 58 -5.34 7.93 -25.87
C ASP A 58 -6.81 7.51 -26.01
N TRP A 59 -7.34 7.38 -27.23
CA TRP A 59 -8.72 6.91 -27.45
C TRP A 59 -8.93 5.45 -27.05
N VAL A 60 -7.92 4.60 -27.19
CA VAL A 60 -8.00 3.22 -26.66
C VAL A 60 -7.89 3.23 -25.14
N LEU A 61 -6.86 3.87 -24.58
CA LEU A 61 -6.55 3.81 -23.15
C LEU A 61 -7.54 4.57 -22.27
N TYR A 62 -8.08 5.68 -22.76
CA TYR A 62 -8.99 6.56 -22.04
C TYR A 62 -10.37 6.65 -22.69
N GLY A 63 -10.66 5.89 -23.75
CA GLY A 63 -12.00 5.83 -24.34
C GLY A 63 -12.57 4.42 -24.37
N LEU A 64 -11.79 3.46 -24.84
CA LEU A 64 -12.24 2.08 -24.99
C LEU A 64 -12.19 1.32 -23.67
N LEU A 65 -11.15 1.52 -22.86
CA LEU A 65 -11.09 0.94 -21.51
C LEU A 65 -12.18 1.52 -20.58
N PRO A 66 -12.67 0.72 -19.62
CA PRO A 66 -13.69 1.12 -18.67
C PRO A 66 -13.17 2.18 -17.67
N TYR A 67 -13.54 3.44 -17.92
CA TYR A 67 -13.02 4.61 -17.22
C TYR A 67 -14.15 5.44 -16.59
N SER A 68 -13.90 6.06 -15.42
CA SER A 68 -14.94 6.80 -14.69
C SER A 68 -15.29 8.16 -15.31
N LYS A 69 -14.31 8.92 -15.84
CA LYS A 69 -14.54 10.22 -16.50
C LYS A 69 -13.38 10.61 -17.42
N THR A 70 -13.64 10.92 -18.69
CA THR A 70 -12.56 11.17 -19.67
C THR A 70 -13.00 12.19 -20.72
N LYS A 71 -12.05 13.04 -21.19
CA LYS A 71 -12.28 13.99 -22.28
C LYS A 71 -12.28 13.33 -23.66
N TYR A 72 -11.77 12.10 -23.74
CA TYR A 72 -11.56 11.37 -24.98
C TYR A 72 -12.86 10.69 -25.39
N ALA A 73 -13.53 9.94 -24.51
CA ALA A 73 -14.86 9.39 -24.81
C ALA A 73 -15.99 10.15 -24.09
N LYS A 74 -17.15 10.31 -24.75
CA LYS A 74 -18.41 10.78 -24.11
C LYS A 74 -19.02 9.76 -23.11
N ARG A 75 -18.25 8.72 -22.76
CA ARG A 75 -18.68 7.55 -22.01
C ARG A 75 -18.43 7.74 -20.51
N PHE A 76 -19.46 7.47 -19.73
CA PHE A 76 -19.33 7.15 -18.31
C PHE A 76 -19.43 5.63 -18.21
N SER A 77 -18.32 4.95 -17.97
CA SER A 77 -18.35 3.48 -17.83
C SER A 77 -19.14 3.14 -16.59
N THR A 78 -20.17 2.30 -16.72
CA THR A 78 -20.89 1.72 -15.57
C THR A 78 -20.03 0.69 -14.82
N PHE A 79 -18.92 0.29 -15.43
CA PHE A 79 -17.95 -0.69 -14.92
C PHE A 79 -16.53 -0.13 -14.66
N PRO A 80 -16.34 1.06 -14.06
CA PRO A 80 -15.04 1.73 -14.09
C PRO A 80 -13.97 0.92 -13.36
N VAL A 81 -12.86 0.61 -14.04
CA VAL A 81 -11.69 -0.05 -13.45
C VAL A 81 -10.53 0.91 -13.30
N PHE A 82 -10.44 1.90 -14.18
CA PHE A 82 -9.34 2.86 -14.19
C PHE A 82 -9.84 4.27 -13.91
N MET A 83 -9.23 4.92 -12.91
CA MET A 83 -9.26 6.38 -12.80
C MET A 83 -8.18 7.04 -13.66
N ASN A 84 -7.10 6.32 -13.99
CA ASN A 84 -6.05 6.65 -14.96
C ASN A 84 -5.14 5.42 -15.15
N ILE A 85 -5.17 4.76 -16.31
CA ILE A 85 -4.39 3.55 -16.55
C ILE A 85 -2.87 3.80 -16.52
N LYS A 86 -2.40 4.95 -17.02
CA LYS A 86 -0.98 5.30 -16.96
C LYS A 86 -0.51 5.50 -15.51
N LEU A 87 -1.34 6.07 -14.64
CA LEU A 87 -1.05 6.15 -13.20
C LEU A 87 -1.15 4.79 -12.51
N PHE A 88 -2.12 3.96 -12.88
CA PHE A 88 -2.29 2.60 -12.34
C PHE A 88 -1.05 1.74 -12.61
N LEU A 89 -0.45 1.87 -13.80
CA LEU A 89 0.75 1.16 -14.20
C LEU A 89 2.04 1.99 -14.08
N LYS A 90 2.03 3.08 -13.30
CA LYS A 90 3.18 4.00 -13.19
C LYS A 90 4.47 3.32 -12.75
N ASN A 91 4.37 2.26 -11.92
CA ASN A 91 5.53 1.53 -11.41
C ASN A 91 6.28 0.73 -12.48
N TYR A 92 5.71 0.63 -13.69
CA TYR A 92 6.28 -0.11 -14.80
C TYR A 92 6.99 0.78 -15.83
N ASN A 93 6.87 2.10 -15.72
CA ASN A 93 7.59 3.09 -16.54
C ASN A 93 7.53 2.84 -18.06
N TYR A 94 6.36 2.42 -18.58
CA TYR A 94 6.17 2.26 -20.02
C TYR A 94 6.43 3.59 -20.77
N SER A 95 7.26 3.52 -21.80
CA SER A 95 7.47 4.57 -22.79
C SER A 95 6.22 4.80 -23.64
N ASP A 96 6.17 5.91 -24.38
CA ASP A 96 5.03 6.18 -25.27
C ASP A 96 4.88 5.13 -26.38
N ALA A 97 5.99 4.53 -26.82
CA ALA A 97 5.97 3.41 -27.76
C ALA A 97 5.34 2.16 -27.14
N GLU A 98 5.68 1.84 -25.90
CA GLU A 98 5.07 0.70 -25.18
C GLU A 98 3.59 0.96 -24.87
N TRP A 99 3.20 2.21 -24.57
CA TRP A 99 1.78 2.57 -24.43
C TRP A 99 1.01 2.42 -25.75
N ASN A 100 1.60 2.83 -26.86
CA ASN A 100 1.03 2.61 -28.18
C ASN A 100 0.89 1.11 -28.50
N GLN A 101 1.89 0.30 -28.13
CA GLN A 101 1.83 -1.15 -28.27
C GLN A 101 0.68 -1.74 -27.44
N ILE A 102 0.56 -1.38 -26.16
CA ILE A 102 -0.53 -1.83 -25.29
C ILE A 102 -1.90 -1.44 -25.88
N ALA A 103 -2.05 -0.21 -26.37
CA ALA A 103 -3.27 0.25 -27.02
C ALA A 103 -3.61 -0.59 -28.27
N ASN A 104 -2.62 -0.85 -29.12
CA ASN A 104 -2.79 -1.69 -30.30
C ASN A 104 -3.19 -3.13 -29.94
N MET A 105 -2.64 -3.68 -28.87
CA MET A 105 -3.01 -5.00 -28.38
C MET A 105 -4.47 -5.05 -27.89
N ILE A 106 -4.89 -4.08 -27.07
CA ILE A 106 -6.26 -4.01 -26.53
C ILE A 106 -7.26 -3.85 -27.68
N TYR A 107 -6.97 -2.94 -28.61
CA TYR A 107 -7.78 -2.74 -29.79
C TYR A 107 -7.83 -3.98 -30.69
N GLY A 108 -6.68 -4.60 -30.93
CA GLY A 108 -6.54 -5.81 -31.74
C GLY A 108 -7.33 -6.98 -31.18
N LEU A 109 -7.28 -7.22 -29.87
CA LEU A 109 -8.10 -8.22 -29.19
C LEU A 109 -9.60 -7.92 -29.38
N SER A 110 -10.02 -6.68 -29.11
CA SER A 110 -11.41 -6.24 -29.23
C SER A 110 -11.93 -6.43 -30.66
N LYS A 111 -11.12 -6.09 -31.68
CA LYS A 111 -11.47 -6.22 -33.09
C LYS A 111 -11.53 -7.68 -33.56
N LYS A 112 -10.57 -8.51 -33.16
CA LYS A 112 -10.58 -9.95 -33.46
C LYS A 112 -11.80 -10.64 -32.86
N PHE A 113 -12.14 -10.28 -31.62
CA PHE A 113 -13.36 -10.76 -30.97
C PHE A 113 -14.64 -10.29 -31.68
N GLN A 114 -14.71 -9.02 -32.07
CA GLN A 114 -15.85 -8.49 -32.83
C GLN A 114 -16.09 -9.24 -34.16
N GLN A 115 -15.02 -9.71 -34.81
CA GLN A 115 -15.10 -10.42 -36.09
C GLN A 115 -15.37 -11.92 -35.95
N ASN A 116 -14.78 -12.57 -34.94
CA ASN A 116 -14.84 -14.03 -34.73
C ASN A 116 -14.91 -14.33 -33.22
N PRO A 117 -16.06 -14.11 -32.57
CA PRO A 117 -16.22 -14.29 -31.13
C PRO A 117 -16.06 -15.75 -30.69
N GLU A 118 -16.27 -16.72 -31.58
CA GLU A 118 -16.14 -18.15 -31.32
C GLU A 118 -14.68 -18.61 -31.11
N LYS A 119 -13.69 -17.78 -31.46
CA LYS A 119 -12.25 -18.06 -31.28
C LYS A 119 -11.64 -17.31 -30.09
N MET A 120 -12.47 -17.00 -29.09
CA MET A 120 -12.07 -16.16 -27.97
C MET A 120 -10.92 -16.74 -27.15
N ASP A 121 -10.89 -18.06 -26.99
CA ASP A 121 -9.78 -18.81 -26.37
C ASP A 121 -8.44 -18.44 -27.01
N LYS A 122 -8.37 -18.55 -28.34
CA LYS A 122 -7.17 -18.25 -29.13
C LYS A 122 -6.76 -16.79 -29.01
N TRP A 123 -7.73 -15.87 -29.03
CA TRP A 123 -7.43 -14.43 -28.95
C TRP A 123 -6.92 -14.02 -27.57
N ILE A 124 -7.46 -14.62 -26.51
CA ILE A 124 -6.96 -14.42 -25.14
C ILE A 124 -5.56 -14.99 -25.02
N GLU A 125 -5.31 -16.23 -25.48
CA GLU A 125 -3.99 -16.86 -25.45
C GLU A 125 -2.93 -15.99 -26.17
N GLU A 126 -3.27 -15.48 -27.36
CA GLU A 126 -2.39 -14.58 -28.11
C GLU A 126 -2.12 -13.29 -27.33
N PHE A 127 -3.14 -12.69 -26.72
CA PHE A 127 -3.02 -11.45 -25.95
C PHE A 127 -2.17 -11.62 -24.68
N VAL A 128 -2.39 -12.69 -23.91
CA VAL A 128 -1.66 -12.94 -22.65
C VAL A 128 -0.26 -13.52 -22.86
N SER A 129 0.07 -13.94 -24.10
CA SER A 129 1.41 -14.42 -24.46
C SER A 129 2.50 -13.35 -24.26
N ASP A 130 2.18 -12.07 -24.49
CA ASP A 130 3.04 -10.94 -24.18
C ASP A 130 2.90 -10.53 -22.70
N LYS A 131 3.55 -11.31 -21.84
CA LYS A 131 3.54 -11.11 -20.39
C LYS A 131 4.13 -9.77 -19.94
N VAL A 132 4.83 -9.03 -20.81
CA VAL A 132 5.44 -7.74 -20.44
C VAL A 132 4.41 -6.62 -20.52
N HIS A 133 3.61 -6.60 -21.59
CA HIS A 133 2.64 -5.53 -21.86
C HIS A 133 1.26 -5.82 -21.28
N THR A 134 0.90 -7.08 -21.02
CA THR A 134 -0.47 -7.46 -20.58
C THR A 134 -0.57 -7.96 -19.14
N ARG A 135 0.53 -8.04 -18.38
CA ARG A 135 0.58 -8.60 -17.00
C ARG A 135 -0.47 -8.07 -16.01
N MET A 136 -0.92 -6.83 -16.15
CA MET A 136 -1.88 -6.19 -15.23
C MET A 136 -3.23 -5.92 -15.91
N ILE A 137 -3.43 -6.45 -17.11
CA ILE A 137 -4.68 -6.37 -17.83
C ILE A 137 -5.47 -7.65 -17.52
N GLN A 138 -6.46 -7.50 -16.64
CA GLN A 138 -7.26 -8.59 -16.08
C GLN A 138 -8.66 -8.65 -16.71
N CYS A 139 -9.48 -9.60 -16.28
CA CYS A 139 -10.88 -9.72 -16.72
C CYS A 139 -11.63 -8.38 -16.59
N GLY A 140 -11.50 -7.68 -15.46
CA GLY A 140 -12.17 -6.38 -15.26
C GLY A 140 -11.77 -5.32 -16.28
N SER A 141 -10.57 -5.38 -16.84
CA SER A 141 -10.07 -4.40 -17.81
C SER A 141 -10.66 -4.60 -19.21
N ILE A 142 -10.85 -5.85 -19.62
CA ILE A 142 -11.16 -6.22 -21.01
C ILE A 142 -12.60 -6.69 -21.20
N THR A 143 -13.13 -7.45 -20.24
CA THR A 143 -14.48 -8.04 -20.37
C THR A 143 -15.61 -7.02 -20.43
N PRO A 144 -15.51 -5.78 -19.88
CA PRO A 144 -16.49 -4.72 -20.20
C PRO A 144 -16.56 -4.38 -21.69
N ILE A 145 -15.42 -4.38 -22.39
CA ILE A 145 -15.38 -4.09 -23.83
C ILE A 145 -16.02 -5.25 -24.59
N ILE A 146 -15.65 -6.48 -24.24
CA ILE A 146 -16.19 -7.71 -24.84
C ILE A 146 -17.72 -7.76 -24.69
N PHE A 147 -18.23 -7.55 -23.47
CA PHE A 147 -19.66 -7.54 -23.17
C PHE A 147 -20.39 -6.45 -23.97
N CYS A 148 -19.78 -5.27 -24.14
CA CYS A 148 -20.37 -4.21 -24.95
C CYS A 148 -20.41 -4.52 -26.45
N ILE A 149 -19.43 -5.29 -26.95
CA ILE A 149 -19.37 -5.74 -28.34
C ILE A 149 -20.38 -6.86 -28.60
N ASN A 150 -20.43 -7.85 -27.71
CA ASN A 150 -21.31 -9.01 -27.78
C ASN A 150 -21.72 -9.42 -26.35
N ASP A 151 -22.99 -9.16 -26.02
CA ASP A 151 -23.57 -9.39 -24.70
C ASP A 151 -23.96 -10.85 -24.44
N SER A 152 -23.69 -11.77 -25.37
CA SER A 152 -23.72 -13.22 -25.11
C SER A 152 -22.53 -13.71 -24.26
N PHE A 153 -21.53 -12.85 -24.05
CA PHE A 153 -20.35 -13.13 -23.26
C PHE A 153 -20.38 -12.29 -21.97
N PRO A 154 -20.40 -12.89 -20.78
CA PRO A 154 -20.62 -12.16 -19.55
C PRO A 154 -19.46 -11.23 -19.22
N LEU A 155 -19.80 -10.10 -18.60
CA LEU A 155 -18.85 -9.24 -17.92
C LEU A 155 -18.29 -9.98 -16.69
N ILE A 156 -16.96 -9.97 -16.53
CA ILE A 156 -16.29 -10.54 -15.35
C ILE A 156 -15.41 -9.47 -14.70
N ASN A 157 -15.88 -8.93 -13.59
CA ASN A 157 -15.16 -7.99 -12.73
C ASN A 157 -15.14 -8.52 -11.27
N ASN A 158 -14.53 -7.77 -10.35
CA ASN A 158 -14.41 -8.21 -8.96
C ASN A 158 -15.77 -8.46 -8.30
N ARG A 159 -16.78 -7.67 -8.65
CA ARG A 159 -18.15 -7.80 -8.13
C ARG A 159 -18.79 -9.13 -8.52
N VAL A 160 -18.72 -9.51 -9.80
CA VAL A 160 -19.25 -10.80 -10.28
C VAL A 160 -18.50 -11.97 -9.62
N ILE A 161 -17.18 -11.85 -9.48
CA ILE A 161 -16.35 -12.86 -8.81
C ILE A 161 -16.74 -13.03 -7.35
N HIS A 162 -16.94 -11.92 -6.63
CA HIS A 162 -17.35 -11.90 -5.23
C HIS A 162 -18.72 -12.56 -5.03
N THR A 163 -19.72 -12.09 -5.79
CA THR A 163 -21.08 -12.64 -5.76
C THR A 163 -21.08 -14.15 -6.05
N TYR A 164 -20.33 -14.60 -7.06
CA TYR A 164 -20.23 -16.03 -7.36
C TYR A 164 -19.60 -16.83 -6.22
N ASN A 165 -18.50 -16.35 -5.62
CA ASN A 165 -17.77 -17.09 -4.59
C ASN A 165 -18.60 -17.25 -3.30
N GLU A 166 -19.42 -16.25 -2.94
CA GLU A 166 -20.36 -16.36 -1.82
C GLU A 166 -21.45 -17.40 -2.09
N PHE A 167 -22.12 -17.28 -3.24
CA PHE A 167 -23.15 -18.26 -3.62
C PHE A 167 -22.56 -19.66 -3.84
N SER A 168 -21.31 -19.76 -4.26
CA SER A 168 -20.57 -21.03 -4.33
C SER A 168 -20.51 -21.69 -2.95
N THR A 169 -20.33 -20.91 -1.88
CA THR A 169 -20.36 -21.41 -0.49
C THR A 169 -21.78 -21.82 -0.08
N ILE A 170 -22.80 -21.02 -0.41
CA ILE A 170 -24.22 -21.34 -0.14
C ILE A 170 -24.65 -22.62 -0.84
N PHE A 171 -24.23 -22.81 -2.09
CA PHE A 171 -24.54 -24.00 -2.89
C PHE A 171 -23.65 -25.21 -2.55
N GLY A 172 -22.57 -25.01 -1.80
CA GLY A 172 -21.59 -26.04 -1.46
C GLY A 172 -20.71 -26.47 -2.64
N TRP A 173 -20.40 -25.54 -3.55
CA TRP A 173 -19.47 -25.75 -4.64
C TRP A 173 -18.02 -25.51 -4.19
N ASN A 174 -17.09 -26.32 -4.71
CA ASN A 174 -15.66 -26.22 -4.41
C ASN A 174 -14.88 -25.50 -5.54
N ASP A 175 -15.52 -24.58 -6.25
CA ASP A 175 -14.90 -23.78 -7.32
C ASP A 175 -15.02 -22.27 -7.07
N THR A 176 -14.02 -21.52 -7.52
CA THR A 176 -13.93 -20.05 -7.41
C THR A 176 -13.67 -19.42 -8.78
N MET A 177 -14.10 -18.18 -8.99
CA MET A 177 -13.77 -17.43 -10.21
C MET A 177 -12.39 -16.75 -10.10
N SER A 178 -11.71 -16.60 -11.24
CA SER A 178 -10.38 -15.98 -11.30
C SER A 178 -10.42 -14.61 -11.98
N GLN A 179 -9.61 -13.67 -11.48
CA GLN A 179 -9.46 -12.34 -12.07
C GLN A 179 -8.60 -12.35 -13.35
N LYS A 180 -7.84 -13.42 -13.59
CA LYS A 180 -6.92 -13.48 -14.74
C LYS A 180 -7.67 -13.71 -16.04
N LEU A 181 -7.31 -12.98 -17.08
CA LEU A 181 -7.95 -13.05 -18.39
C LEU A 181 -7.83 -14.44 -19.04
N GLU A 182 -6.73 -15.16 -18.80
CA GLU A 182 -6.52 -16.54 -19.26
C GLU A 182 -7.59 -17.54 -18.77
N HIS A 183 -8.31 -17.21 -17.69
CA HIS A 183 -9.40 -18.03 -17.14
C HIS A 183 -10.79 -17.50 -17.52
N TYR A 184 -10.89 -16.56 -18.46
CA TYR A 184 -12.17 -15.94 -18.80
C TYR A 184 -13.23 -16.96 -19.22
N LEU A 185 -12.90 -17.91 -20.11
CA LEU A 185 -13.88 -18.90 -20.58
C LEU A 185 -14.32 -19.88 -19.48
N ASP A 186 -13.42 -20.23 -18.56
CA ASP A 186 -13.78 -20.99 -17.36
C ASP A 186 -14.76 -20.20 -16.48
N ASN A 187 -14.55 -18.89 -16.33
CA ASN A 187 -15.50 -18.02 -15.65
C ASN A 187 -16.84 -17.91 -16.39
N VAL A 188 -16.87 -17.92 -17.74
CA VAL A 188 -18.12 -17.93 -18.52
C VAL A 188 -18.96 -19.16 -18.20
N GLU A 189 -18.34 -20.34 -18.14
CA GLU A 189 -19.04 -21.58 -17.77
C GLU A 189 -19.55 -21.54 -16.31
N LYS A 190 -18.79 -20.94 -15.40
CA LYS A 190 -19.22 -20.71 -14.02
C LYS A 190 -20.40 -19.75 -13.92
N VAL A 191 -20.46 -18.69 -14.73
CA VAL A 191 -21.64 -17.80 -14.80
C VAL A 191 -22.88 -18.57 -15.27
N LYS A 192 -22.75 -19.41 -16.31
CA LYS A 192 -23.88 -20.24 -16.79
C LYS A 192 -24.38 -21.20 -15.72
N LYS A 193 -23.45 -21.87 -15.01
CA LYS A 193 -23.75 -22.72 -13.86
C LYS A 193 -24.47 -21.93 -12.76
N PHE A 194 -24.03 -20.70 -12.49
CA PHE A 194 -24.62 -19.83 -11.47
C PHE A 194 -26.05 -19.41 -11.81
N ILE A 195 -26.28 -18.92 -13.03
CA ILE A 195 -27.63 -18.54 -13.51
C ILE A 195 -28.58 -19.74 -13.44
N THR A 196 -28.10 -20.93 -13.85
CA THR A 196 -28.89 -22.17 -13.79
C THR A 196 -29.26 -22.53 -12.35
N ALA A 197 -28.34 -22.36 -11.40
CA ALA A 197 -28.56 -22.71 -9.99
C ALA A 197 -29.49 -21.74 -9.26
N LEU A 198 -29.53 -20.48 -9.68
CA LEU A 198 -30.44 -19.48 -9.13
C LEU A 198 -31.90 -19.70 -9.56
N GLU A 199 -32.14 -20.42 -10.67
CA GLU A 199 -33.50 -20.69 -11.19
C GLU A 199 -34.32 -19.40 -11.45
N VAL A 200 -33.65 -18.29 -11.80
CA VAL A 200 -34.27 -16.99 -12.13
C VAL A 200 -34.19 -16.74 -13.64
N PRO A 201 -35.30 -16.88 -14.39
CA PRO A 201 -35.30 -16.73 -15.86
C PRO A 201 -34.78 -15.38 -16.35
N GLU A 202 -34.99 -14.32 -15.58
CA GLU A 202 -34.58 -12.95 -15.89
C GLU A 202 -33.05 -12.80 -15.97
N LEU A 203 -32.28 -13.62 -15.24
CA LEU A 203 -30.81 -13.58 -15.24
C LEU A 203 -30.18 -14.20 -16.49
N ASN A 204 -30.97 -14.83 -17.37
CA ASN A 204 -30.49 -15.24 -18.69
C ASN A 204 -30.11 -14.03 -19.57
N ASP A 205 -30.67 -12.85 -19.28
CA ASP A 205 -30.13 -11.60 -19.79
C ASP A 205 -28.90 -11.21 -18.95
N LEU A 206 -27.71 -11.25 -19.57
CA LEU A 206 -26.46 -11.00 -18.89
C LEU A 206 -26.29 -9.54 -18.39
N ALA A 207 -27.06 -8.59 -18.92
CA ALA A 207 -27.14 -7.24 -18.34
C ALA A 207 -27.93 -7.25 -17.02
N VAL A 208 -29.01 -8.03 -16.96
CA VAL A 208 -29.79 -8.22 -15.71
C VAL A 208 -28.97 -9.02 -14.70
N PHE A 209 -28.19 -10.01 -15.14
CA PHE A 209 -27.26 -10.74 -14.27
C PHE A 209 -26.20 -9.83 -13.64
N ASP A 210 -25.60 -8.93 -14.42
CA ASP A 210 -24.65 -7.97 -13.85
C ASP A 210 -25.34 -7.00 -12.87
N VAL A 211 -26.54 -6.55 -13.20
CA VAL A 211 -27.38 -5.72 -12.31
C VAL A 211 -27.75 -6.48 -11.03
N PHE A 212 -27.97 -7.79 -11.09
CA PHE A 212 -28.13 -8.65 -9.91
C PHE A 212 -26.88 -8.66 -9.05
N CYS A 213 -25.70 -8.86 -9.64
CA CYS A 213 -24.44 -8.83 -8.90
C CYS A 213 -24.19 -7.44 -8.28
N TYR A 214 -24.56 -6.35 -8.98
CA TYR A 214 -24.53 -4.98 -8.45
C TYR A 214 -25.49 -4.77 -7.29
N TRP A 215 -26.73 -5.18 -7.44
CA TRP A 215 -27.73 -5.07 -6.40
C TRP A 215 -27.34 -5.87 -5.16
N TYR A 216 -26.87 -7.11 -5.36
CA TYR A 216 -26.51 -8.00 -4.27
C TYR A 216 -25.35 -7.42 -3.44
N ASP A 217 -24.26 -7.04 -4.12
CA ASP A 217 -23.04 -6.51 -3.51
C ASP A 217 -23.26 -5.16 -2.81
N TYR A 218 -24.03 -4.24 -3.41
CA TYR A 218 -24.17 -2.87 -2.90
C TYR A 218 -25.42 -2.60 -2.06
N PHE A 219 -26.54 -3.29 -2.30
CA PHE A 219 -27.82 -2.99 -1.63
C PHE A 219 -28.27 -4.12 -0.71
N TYR A 220 -28.16 -5.37 -1.15
CA TYR A 220 -28.66 -6.51 -0.37
C TYR A 220 -27.73 -6.82 0.82
N LYS A 221 -26.42 -6.97 0.59
CA LYS A 221 -25.45 -7.20 1.66
C LYS A 221 -25.43 -6.06 2.70
N ALA A 222 -25.53 -4.81 2.23
CA ALA A 222 -25.59 -3.64 3.10
C ALA A 222 -26.86 -3.60 3.99
N SER A 223 -27.97 -4.20 3.54
CA SER A 223 -29.23 -4.22 4.28
C SER A 223 -29.37 -5.45 5.20
N ASN A 224 -28.72 -6.57 4.85
CA ASN A 224 -28.78 -7.86 5.56
C ASN A 224 -27.36 -8.43 5.75
N PRO A 225 -26.54 -7.86 6.65
CA PRO A 225 -25.20 -8.37 6.92
C PRO A 225 -25.27 -9.78 7.51
N SER A 226 -24.48 -10.72 6.97
CA SER A 226 -24.20 -12.00 7.62
C SER A 226 -23.26 -11.78 8.81
N ASP A 227 -23.38 -12.62 9.85
CA ASP A 227 -22.64 -12.52 11.13
C ASP A 227 -21.09 -12.54 10.98
N ASP A 228 -20.55 -12.74 9.77
CA ASP A 228 -19.12 -12.81 9.47
C ASP A 228 -18.55 -11.61 8.70
N GLU A 229 -19.34 -10.59 8.38
CA GLU A 229 -18.82 -9.38 7.68
C GLU A 229 -19.21 -8.08 8.38
N GLU A 230 -18.53 -7.81 9.50
CA GLU A 230 -18.28 -6.43 9.90
C GLU A 230 -17.26 -5.78 8.94
N ALA A 231 -17.76 -4.81 8.16
CA ALA A 231 -17.09 -3.58 7.69
C ALA A 231 -17.13 -3.40 6.16
N GLU A 232 -18.09 -2.59 5.71
CA GLU A 232 -17.88 -1.33 4.96
C GLU A 232 -19.25 -0.85 4.44
N SER A 233 -19.99 -0.13 5.27
CA SER A 233 -21.09 0.72 4.79
C SER A 233 -20.53 2.13 4.60
N GLU A 234 -20.43 2.56 3.34
CA GLU A 234 -20.47 3.98 3.00
C GLU A 234 -21.80 4.55 3.51
N ASP A 235 -21.73 5.67 4.23
CA ASP A 235 -22.88 6.44 4.67
C ASP A 235 -23.69 6.93 3.46
N GLU A 236 -24.74 6.22 3.08
CA GLU A 236 -25.91 6.88 2.51
C GLU A 236 -26.83 7.30 3.67
N GLU A 237 -26.75 8.58 4.03
CA GLU A 237 -27.73 9.27 4.88
C GLU A 237 -29.16 8.94 4.40
N ARG A 238 -29.82 7.97 5.02
CA ARG A 238 -31.27 7.87 4.97
C ARG A 238 -31.81 9.06 5.75
N ILE A 239 -32.16 10.14 5.04
CA ILE A 239 -32.89 11.27 5.60
C ILE A 239 -34.16 10.72 6.28
N ARG A 240 -34.16 10.65 7.61
CA ARG A 240 -35.37 10.42 8.38
C ARG A 240 -36.24 11.65 8.24
N VAL A 241 -37.35 11.53 7.52
CA VAL A 241 -38.41 12.56 7.56
C VAL A 241 -38.94 12.56 8.99
N THR A 242 -38.50 13.52 9.78
CA THR A 242 -38.99 13.76 11.14
C THR A 242 -40.26 14.60 11.00
N GLU A 243 -41.40 14.12 11.50
CA GLU A 243 -42.59 14.97 11.62
C GLU A 243 -42.28 16.07 12.63
N ILE A 244 -42.25 17.31 12.14
CA ILE A 244 -42.10 18.50 12.97
C ILE A 244 -43.47 18.83 13.55
N ASP A 245 -43.62 18.81 14.87
CA ASP A 245 -44.80 19.36 15.53
C ASP A 245 -44.82 20.90 15.37
N PRO A 246 -45.78 21.48 14.63
CA PRO A 246 -45.80 22.90 14.34
C PRO A 246 -45.88 23.78 15.59
N ARG A 247 -46.52 23.30 16.68
CA ARG A 247 -46.63 24.10 17.91
C ARG A 247 -45.29 24.26 18.60
N THR A 248 -44.64 23.14 18.86
CA THR A 248 -43.31 23.10 19.47
C THR A 248 -42.27 23.81 18.59
N PHE A 249 -42.40 23.73 17.26
CA PHE A 249 -41.55 24.50 16.34
C PHE A 249 -41.74 26.01 16.51
N ILE A 250 -43.00 26.50 16.43
CA ILE A 250 -43.29 27.94 16.53
C ILE A 250 -42.81 28.53 17.87
N GLU A 251 -42.98 27.80 18.97
CA GLU A 251 -42.52 28.23 20.30
C GLU A 251 -41.00 28.32 20.41
N ASN A 252 -40.27 27.51 19.65
CA ASN A 252 -38.81 27.40 19.71
C ASN A 252 -38.08 28.06 18.53
N VAL A 253 -38.77 28.67 17.56
CA VAL A 253 -38.10 29.39 16.47
C VAL A 253 -37.54 30.71 17.01
N PRO A 254 -36.20 30.89 17.01
CA PRO A 254 -35.60 32.13 17.50
C PRO A 254 -35.76 33.24 16.44
N LEU A 255 -36.88 33.97 16.50
CA LEU A 255 -37.16 35.12 15.62
C LEU A 255 -36.48 36.42 16.09
N GLU A 256 -35.62 36.34 17.11
CA GLU A 256 -34.91 37.48 17.70
C GLU A 256 -33.91 38.13 16.71
N ASN A 257 -33.39 37.36 15.75
CA ASN A 257 -32.48 37.83 14.71
C ASN A 257 -32.98 37.45 13.31
N LEU A 258 -33.97 38.18 12.81
CA LEU A 258 -34.57 37.98 11.49
C LEU A 258 -33.54 38.05 10.34
N ALA A 259 -32.42 38.76 10.51
CA ALA A 259 -31.38 38.89 9.50
C ALA A 259 -30.71 37.54 9.13
N LYS A 260 -30.75 36.54 10.03
CA LYS A 260 -30.25 35.17 9.75
C LYS A 260 -31.05 34.42 8.69
N PHE A 261 -32.30 34.83 8.46
CA PHE A 261 -33.20 34.18 7.50
C PHE A 261 -33.24 34.92 6.15
N GLU A 262 -32.56 36.06 6.03
CA GLU A 262 -32.48 36.78 4.76
C GLU A 262 -31.44 36.14 3.81
N PRO A 263 -31.78 35.95 2.53
CA PRO A 263 -30.83 35.40 1.56
C PRO A 263 -29.68 36.37 1.30
N HIS A 264 -28.44 35.88 1.41
CA HIS A 264 -27.26 36.67 1.05
C HIS A 264 -27.19 36.87 -0.47
N SER A 265 -27.15 38.12 -0.92
CA SER A 265 -26.89 38.45 -2.32
C SER A 265 -25.39 38.33 -2.60
N LEU A 266 -24.98 37.27 -3.30
CA LEU A 266 -23.61 37.16 -3.82
C LEU A 266 -23.34 38.31 -4.81
N ARG A 267 -22.17 38.95 -4.70
CA ARG A 267 -21.76 40.00 -5.64
C ARG A 267 -21.45 39.40 -7.02
N ASN A 268 -21.63 40.21 -8.06
CA ASN A 268 -21.22 39.84 -9.42
C ASN A 268 -19.70 39.60 -9.47
N PRO A 269 -19.21 38.66 -10.32
CA PRO A 269 -17.77 38.46 -10.50
C PRO A 269 -17.08 39.73 -11.00
N GLU A 270 -16.00 40.12 -10.31
CA GLU A 270 -15.17 41.26 -10.64
C GLU A 270 -13.82 40.81 -11.23
N ARG A 271 -13.02 41.76 -11.72
CA ARG A 271 -11.68 41.50 -12.30
C ARG A 271 -10.64 42.35 -11.59
N ILE A 272 -9.50 41.76 -11.29
CA ILE A 272 -8.38 42.45 -10.62
C ILE A 272 -7.06 42.18 -11.33
N LYS A 273 -6.21 43.21 -11.41
CA LYS A 273 -4.88 43.13 -12.05
C LYS A 273 -3.82 42.60 -11.09
N ILE A 274 -2.73 42.04 -11.64
CA ILE A 274 -1.63 41.49 -10.83
C ILE A 274 -1.02 42.57 -9.91
N ASN A 275 -0.78 43.78 -10.41
CA ASN A 275 -0.25 44.88 -9.60
C ASN A 275 -1.14 45.22 -8.36
N GLN A 276 -2.46 45.16 -8.53
CA GLN A 276 -3.44 45.42 -7.47
C GLN A 276 -3.45 44.29 -6.44
N ILE A 277 -3.41 43.02 -6.87
CA ILE A 277 -3.29 41.87 -5.98
C ILE A 277 -2.04 42.00 -5.10
N ILE A 278 -0.90 42.32 -5.70
CA ILE A 278 0.36 42.50 -4.97
C ILE A 278 0.26 43.68 -4.01
N SER A 279 -0.31 44.82 -4.44
CA SER A 279 -0.49 45.99 -3.58
C SER A 279 -1.37 45.69 -2.36
N ASN A 280 -2.52 45.06 -2.58
CA ASN A 280 -3.47 44.70 -1.51
C ASN A 280 -2.85 43.70 -0.52
N SER A 281 -2.14 42.70 -1.04
CA SER A 281 -1.47 41.71 -0.18
C SER A 281 -0.29 42.32 0.60
N SER A 282 0.52 43.16 -0.04
CA SER A 282 1.70 43.79 0.59
C SER A 282 1.31 44.76 1.71
N LYS A 283 0.14 45.41 1.61
CA LYS A 283 -0.37 46.37 2.60
C LYS A 283 -1.20 45.71 3.71
N GLY A 284 -1.30 44.39 3.74
CA GLY A 284 -2.13 43.66 4.69
C GLY A 284 -3.65 43.90 4.52
N LYS A 285 -4.09 44.34 3.34
CA LYS A 285 -5.52 44.51 3.01
C LYS A 285 -6.16 43.19 2.63
N TRP A 286 -5.42 42.33 1.92
CA TRP A 286 -5.83 40.96 1.61
C TRP A 286 -5.04 39.98 2.46
N VAL A 287 -5.75 39.29 3.34
CA VAL A 287 -5.16 38.42 4.36
C VAL A 287 -5.68 36.99 4.23
N LEU A 288 -5.07 36.06 4.96
CA LEU A 288 -5.52 34.68 5.06
C LEU A 288 -6.18 34.46 6.42
N PRO A 289 -7.21 33.63 6.50
CA PRO A 289 -7.71 33.18 7.78
C PRO A 289 -6.66 32.28 8.46
N ASN A 290 -6.54 32.34 9.79
CA ASN A 290 -5.58 31.51 10.53
C ASN A 290 -5.80 30.00 10.28
N PHE A 291 -7.04 29.61 9.96
CA PHE A 291 -7.42 28.23 9.67
C PHE A 291 -7.10 27.76 8.25
N GLN A 292 -6.55 28.63 7.40
CA GLN A 292 -6.17 28.23 6.05
C GLN A 292 -4.92 27.37 6.04
N ARG A 293 -4.88 26.38 5.14
CA ARG A 293 -3.73 25.50 4.95
C ARG A 293 -2.44 26.26 4.68
N TYR A 294 -1.32 25.60 4.91
CA TYR A 294 -0.01 26.16 4.56
C TYR A 294 0.16 26.34 3.04
N PHE A 295 0.98 27.31 2.65
CA PHE A 295 1.46 27.42 1.27
C PHE A 295 2.32 26.19 0.92
N ASP A 296 1.97 25.49 -0.16
CA ASP A 296 2.46 24.12 -0.45
C ASP A 296 2.83 23.91 -1.93
N TRP A 297 2.95 24.99 -2.71
CA TRP A 297 3.47 24.92 -4.09
C TRP A 297 5.00 24.82 -4.11
N ASN A 298 5.49 23.90 -4.94
CA ASN A 298 6.92 23.74 -5.22
C ASN A 298 7.36 24.62 -6.40
N LYS A 299 8.66 24.69 -6.69
CA LYS A 299 9.21 25.54 -7.76
C LYS A 299 8.61 25.27 -9.16
N ASN A 300 8.24 24.02 -9.48
CA ASN A 300 7.64 23.67 -10.75
C ASN A 300 6.17 24.11 -10.82
N ASP A 301 5.43 24.00 -9.71
CA ASP A 301 4.04 24.48 -9.63
C ASP A 301 3.98 25.99 -9.91
N VAL A 302 4.90 26.75 -9.29
CA VAL A 302 5.03 28.21 -9.53
C VAL A 302 5.46 28.49 -10.97
N LYS A 303 6.41 27.73 -11.53
CA LYS A 303 6.89 27.87 -12.91
C LYS A 303 5.74 27.71 -13.93
N GLU A 304 4.94 26.65 -13.81
CA GLU A 304 3.82 26.40 -14.72
C GLU A 304 2.68 27.42 -14.56
N PHE A 305 2.47 27.92 -13.35
CA PHE A 305 1.52 29.00 -13.10
C PHE A 305 1.94 30.31 -13.77
N LEU A 306 3.20 30.74 -13.59
CA LEU A 306 3.73 31.95 -14.24
C LEU A 306 3.74 31.80 -15.77
N LYS A 307 3.99 30.60 -16.27
CA LYS A 307 3.90 30.28 -17.70
C LYS A 307 2.47 30.40 -18.23
N SER A 308 1.48 29.98 -17.46
CA SER A 308 0.07 30.14 -17.81
C SER A 308 -0.31 31.62 -17.91
N ILE A 309 0.18 32.47 -16.99
CA ILE A 309 0.01 33.93 -17.07
C ILE A 309 0.70 34.48 -18.32
N PHE A 310 1.95 34.07 -18.57
CA PHE A 310 2.68 34.52 -19.76
C PHE A 310 1.95 34.13 -21.06
N ASN A 311 1.31 32.96 -21.12
CA ASN A 311 0.58 32.49 -22.29
C ASN A 311 -0.89 32.95 -22.35
N ASP A 312 -1.33 33.83 -21.44
CA ASP A 312 -2.70 34.33 -21.39
C ASP A 312 -3.76 33.23 -21.15
N TYR A 313 -3.38 32.15 -20.47
CA TYR A 313 -4.27 31.03 -20.14
C TYR A 313 -5.15 31.33 -18.93
N TYR A 314 -6.33 30.71 -18.89
CA TYR A 314 -7.23 30.81 -17.73
C TYR A 314 -6.59 30.17 -16.49
N ILE A 315 -6.45 30.94 -15.41
CA ILE A 315 -5.82 30.51 -14.16
C ILE A 315 -6.81 30.40 -12.98
N GLY A 316 -8.11 30.31 -13.27
CA GLY A 316 -9.17 30.22 -12.25
C GLY A 316 -9.58 31.59 -11.68
N ALA A 317 -10.74 31.62 -11.01
CA ALA A 317 -11.17 32.78 -10.22
C ALA A 317 -10.61 32.74 -8.78
N LEU A 318 -10.56 33.88 -8.10
CA LEU A 318 -10.27 33.98 -6.66
C LEU A 318 -11.59 34.07 -5.88
N LEU A 319 -11.60 33.57 -4.65
CA LEU A 319 -12.73 33.76 -3.74
C LEU A 319 -12.25 34.52 -2.51
N LEU A 320 -12.91 35.62 -2.23
CA LEU A 320 -12.64 36.50 -1.09
C LEU A 320 -13.86 36.58 -0.19
N TRP A 321 -13.65 37.02 1.04
CA TRP A 321 -14.69 37.40 1.99
C TRP A 321 -14.38 38.81 2.49
N ASP A 322 -15.25 39.76 2.18
CA ASP A 322 -15.10 41.12 2.66
C ASP A 322 -15.26 41.16 4.18
N VAL A 323 -14.45 41.98 4.84
CA VAL A 323 -14.47 42.11 6.29
C VAL A 323 -14.67 43.57 6.70
N GLY A 324 -15.49 43.75 7.73
CA GLY A 324 -15.68 45.04 8.40
C GLY A 324 -14.47 45.46 9.24
N LYS A 325 -14.65 46.48 10.10
CA LYS A 325 -13.54 47.13 10.82
C LYS A 325 -12.70 46.21 11.72
N GLU A 326 -13.25 45.10 12.21
CA GLU A 326 -12.53 44.06 12.95
C GLU A 326 -13.09 42.68 12.57
N PRO A 327 -12.30 41.80 11.93
CA PRO A 327 -12.75 40.44 11.66
C PRO A 327 -12.88 39.66 12.99
N GLU A 328 -13.96 38.91 13.16
CA GLU A 328 -14.15 37.98 14.30
C GLU A 328 -13.08 36.87 14.35
N LEU A 329 -12.34 36.71 13.25
CA LEU A 329 -11.31 35.69 13.07
C LEU A 329 -9.90 36.27 13.16
N ASP A 330 -9.00 35.50 13.77
CA ASP A 330 -7.58 35.78 13.65
C ASP A 330 -7.10 35.63 12.20
N THR A 331 -6.38 36.63 11.70
CA THR A 331 -5.90 36.70 10.32
C THR A 331 -4.40 36.87 10.24
N VAL A 332 -3.82 36.35 9.17
CA VAL A 332 -2.39 36.43 8.91
C VAL A 332 -2.14 36.95 7.50
N ALA A 333 -1.08 37.74 7.33
CA ALA A 333 -0.66 38.13 5.99
C ALA A 333 -0.25 36.90 5.15
N ILE A 334 -0.29 37.02 3.82
CA ILE A 334 0.23 35.96 2.95
C ILE A 334 1.72 35.72 3.25
N LYS A 335 2.17 34.47 3.08
CA LYS A 335 3.55 34.09 3.42
C LYS A 335 4.56 34.94 2.63
N GLY A 336 5.48 35.59 3.35
CA GLY A 336 6.53 36.44 2.78
C GLY A 336 6.26 37.94 2.83
N VAL A 337 5.05 38.36 3.23
CA VAL A 337 4.78 39.76 3.60
C VAL A 337 5.30 40.01 5.01
N ASP A 338 6.17 41.01 5.15
CA ASP A 338 6.72 41.45 6.43
C ASP A 338 5.92 42.66 6.92
N ILE A 339 4.77 42.39 7.54
CA ILE A 339 3.91 43.37 8.19
C ILE A 339 3.60 42.88 9.60
N LYS A 340 3.66 43.79 10.58
CA LYS A 340 3.34 43.45 11.96
C LYS A 340 1.83 43.22 12.09
N LYS A 341 1.42 42.29 12.95
CA LYS A 341 0.00 41.92 13.12
C LYS A 341 -0.86 43.13 13.52
N GLU A 342 -0.30 44.03 14.32
CA GLU A 342 -0.96 45.24 14.81
C GLU A 342 -1.21 46.27 13.70
N GLU A 343 -0.49 46.17 12.58
CA GLU A 343 -0.59 47.05 11.41
C GLU A 343 -1.57 46.51 10.35
N ILE A 344 -2.01 45.26 10.48
CA ILE A 344 -2.95 44.62 9.55
C ILE A 344 -4.34 45.28 9.69
N ARG A 345 -4.86 45.79 8.58
CA ARG A 345 -6.22 46.33 8.45
C ARG A 345 -6.85 45.66 7.22
N PRO A 346 -7.50 44.49 7.40
CA PRO A 346 -7.94 43.69 6.28
C PRO A 346 -9.22 44.29 5.67
N ASP A 347 -9.23 44.44 4.35
CA ASP A 347 -10.43 44.74 3.57
C ASP A 347 -11.13 43.42 3.16
N SER A 348 -10.34 42.37 2.88
CA SER A 348 -10.85 41.06 2.49
C SER A 348 -9.97 39.90 2.99
N ILE A 349 -10.60 38.77 3.31
CA ILE A 349 -9.98 37.49 3.63
C ILE A 349 -9.97 36.61 2.36
N ILE A 350 -8.84 36.01 2.01
CA ILE A 350 -8.67 35.13 0.85
C ILE A 350 -9.13 33.72 1.24
N LEU A 351 -10.23 33.25 0.67
CA LEU A 351 -10.79 31.90 0.87
C LEU A 351 -10.29 30.90 -0.18
N ASP A 352 -10.19 31.30 -1.44
CA ASP A 352 -9.55 30.53 -2.50
C ASP A 352 -8.63 31.41 -3.36
N GLY A 353 -7.50 30.84 -3.76
CA GLY A 353 -6.46 31.54 -4.52
C GLY A 353 -5.17 31.80 -3.74
N GLN A 354 -5.07 31.39 -2.47
CA GLN A 354 -3.87 31.54 -1.64
C GLN A 354 -2.59 31.12 -2.37
N GLN A 355 -2.57 29.93 -2.99
CA GLN A 355 -1.37 29.41 -3.65
C GLN A 355 -0.96 30.33 -4.82
N ARG A 356 -1.92 30.75 -5.64
CA ARG A 356 -1.72 31.66 -6.78
C ARG A 356 -1.23 33.04 -6.34
N ILE A 357 -1.90 33.66 -5.38
CA ILE A 357 -1.56 35.00 -4.85
C ILE A 357 -0.17 34.97 -4.18
N THR A 358 0.09 33.97 -3.34
CA THR A 358 1.40 33.81 -2.67
C THR A 358 2.50 33.56 -3.70
N SER A 359 2.24 32.81 -4.77
CA SER A 359 3.20 32.59 -5.86
C SER A 359 3.50 33.84 -6.69
N LEU A 360 2.47 34.66 -7.00
CA LEU A 360 2.69 35.98 -7.60
C LEU A 360 3.57 36.84 -6.70
N TYR A 361 3.23 36.93 -5.42
CA TYR A 361 4.01 37.69 -4.45
C TYR A 361 5.45 37.17 -4.36
N TYR A 362 5.64 35.86 -4.27
CA TYR A 362 6.97 35.24 -4.24
C TYR A 362 7.81 35.60 -5.46
N ALA A 363 7.25 35.49 -6.66
CA ALA A 363 7.96 35.77 -7.90
C ALA A 363 8.35 37.25 -8.04
N LEU A 364 7.47 38.17 -7.62
CA LEU A 364 7.66 39.62 -7.80
C LEU A 364 8.44 40.27 -6.65
N ARG A 365 8.36 39.75 -5.43
CA ARG A 365 9.03 40.34 -4.24
C ARG A 365 10.29 39.61 -3.84
N ALA A 366 10.47 38.37 -4.33
CA ALA A 366 11.58 37.50 -3.97
C ALA A 366 11.85 37.44 -2.45
N PRO A 367 10.84 37.10 -1.64
CA PRO A 367 10.96 37.07 -0.18
C PRO A 367 11.93 35.97 0.27
N ASN A 368 12.52 36.15 1.45
CA ASN A 368 13.57 35.28 1.97
C ASN A 368 13.03 33.98 2.61
N PHE A 369 12.34 33.14 1.82
CA PHE A 369 11.97 31.79 2.22
C PHE A 369 12.08 30.77 1.07
N ALA A 370 12.30 29.50 1.40
CA ALA A 370 12.39 28.42 0.42
C ALA A 370 11.02 27.85 0.04
N LEU A 371 10.80 27.61 -1.25
CA LEU A 371 9.63 26.85 -1.74
C LEU A 371 9.76 25.37 -1.37
N ARG A 372 8.63 24.65 -1.38
CA ARG A 372 8.60 23.21 -1.10
C ARG A 372 9.59 22.47 -2.02
N GLY A 373 10.41 21.59 -1.44
CA GLY A 373 11.44 20.82 -2.16
C GLY A 373 12.71 21.60 -2.51
N SER A 374 12.86 22.85 -2.04
CA SER A 374 14.08 23.64 -2.19
C SER A 374 14.72 23.91 -0.83
N SER A 375 16.05 23.92 -0.76
CA SER A 375 16.80 24.22 0.48
C SER A 375 17.03 25.71 0.72
N ALA A 376 16.82 26.54 -0.31
CA ALA A 376 17.02 27.98 -0.30
C ALA A 376 15.96 28.68 -1.18
N PRO A 377 15.80 30.01 -1.08
CA PRO A 377 14.96 30.78 -2.00
C PRO A 377 15.38 30.62 -3.46
N VAL A 378 14.41 30.62 -4.37
CA VAL A 378 14.64 30.52 -5.82
C VAL A 378 14.04 31.72 -6.54
N TYR A 379 14.53 32.00 -7.75
CA TYR A 379 14.17 33.18 -8.53
C TYR A 379 13.68 32.76 -9.91
N PHE A 380 12.61 33.41 -10.36
CA PHE A 380 11.95 33.11 -11.62
C PHE A 380 12.33 34.13 -12.69
N TYR A 381 12.50 33.66 -13.93
CA TYR A 381 12.88 34.48 -15.07
C TYR A 381 12.01 34.16 -16.29
N ILE A 382 11.70 35.17 -17.10
CA ILE A 382 11.13 35.00 -18.43
C ILE A 382 12.28 34.85 -19.43
N ASN A 383 12.33 33.73 -20.13
CA ASN A 383 13.31 33.48 -21.18
C ASN A 383 12.80 34.05 -22.52
N PHE A 384 13.17 35.30 -22.81
CA PHE A 384 12.76 35.94 -24.06
C PHE A 384 13.46 35.37 -25.28
N SER A 385 14.65 34.76 -25.13
CA SER A 385 15.31 34.09 -26.26
C SER A 385 14.45 32.94 -26.78
N GLU A 386 13.86 32.16 -25.88
CA GLU A 386 12.94 31.07 -26.22
C GLU A 386 11.64 31.61 -26.84
N PHE A 387 11.09 32.68 -26.26
CA PHE A 387 9.87 33.33 -26.77
C PHE A 387 10.02 33.80 -28.23
N PHE A 388 11.17 34.36 -28.60
CA PHE A 388 11.41 34.82 -29.97
C PHE A 388 11.75 33.69 -30.94
N ASN A 389 12.44 32.63 -30.48
CA ASN A 389 12.93 31.56 -31.36
C ASN A 389 11.91 30.43 -31.57
N ASN A 390 11.11 30.08 -30.56
CA ASN A 390 10.26 28.88 -30.58
C ASN A 390 8.80 29.24 -30.27
N GLN A 391 8.09 29.83 -31.25
CA GLN A 391 6.69 30.26 -31.06
C GLN A 391 5.69 29.10 -30.86
N ASN A 392 6.06 27.86 -31.21
CA ASN A 392 5.16 26.69 -31.19
C ASN A 392 5.44 25.69 -30.05
N GLU A 393 6.55 25.79 -29.31
CA GLU A 393 6.93 24.86 -28.23
C GLU A 393 7.26 25.63 -26.94
N SER A 394 6.29 25.75 -26.03
CA SER A 394 6.38 26.64 -24.86
C SER A 394 7.15 26.05 -23.65
N SER A 395 7.94 25.00 -23.81
CA SER A 395 8.46 24.22 -22.67
C SER A 395 9.52 24.97 -21.83
N GLY A 396 10.22 25.96 -22.41
CA GLY A 396 11.32 26.71 -21.78
C GLY A 396 11.08 28.20 -21.47
N ILE A 397 9.85 28.71 -21.53
CA ILE A 397 9.56 30.16 -21.41
C ILE A 397 9.87 30.72 -20.01
N ILE A 398 9.70 29.92 -18.96
CA ILE A 398 9.95 30.34 -17.57
C ILE A 398 11.11 29.53 -17.00
N GLU A 399 12.15 30.21 -16.53
CA GLU A 399 13.33 29.59 -15.94
C GLU A 399 13.45 29.86 -14.44
N VAL A 400 14.10 28.93 -13.73
CA VAL A 400 14.21 28.97 -12.26
C VAL A 400 15.67 28.78 -11.85
N LEU A 401 16.19 29.71 -11.05
CA LEU A 401 17.56 29.64 -10.53
C LEU A 401 17.60 29.76 -9.00
N PRO A 402 18.56 29.11 -8.33
CA PRO A 402 18.78 29.27 -6.88
C PRO A 402 19.53 30.55 -6.52
N ARG A 403 19.84 31.42 -7.49
CA ARG A 403 20.54 32.70 -7.29
C ARG A 403 19.96 33.81 -8.17
N LYS A 404 20.20 35.06 -7.77
CA LYS A 404 19.95 36.23 -8.64
C LYS A 404 21.01 36.30 -9.73
N LEU A 405 20.59 36.61 -10.96
CA LEU A 405 21.48 36.95 -12.06
C LEU A 405 21.89 38.43 -11.95
N GLY A 406 23.13 38.73 -12.29
CA GLY A 406 23.52 40.12 -12.53
C GLY A 406 22.90 40.65 -13.83
N ARG A 407 22.72 41.97 -13.95
CA ARG A 407 22.15 42.63 -15.15
C ARG A 407 22.81 42.18 -16.45
N GLU A 408 24.14 42.18 -16.52
CA GLU A 408 24.87 41.77 -17.72
C GLU A 408 24.63 40.30 -18.10
N GLU A 409 24.59 39.39 -17.11
CA GLU A 409 24.29 37.97 -17.32
C GLU A 409 22.83 37.76 -17.76
N SER A 410 21.91 38.50 -17.16
CA SER A 410 20.49 38.53 -17.54
C SER A 410 20.31 39.02 -18.98
N PHE A 411 21.02 40.07 -19.40
CA PHE A 411 21.00 40.58 -20.78
C PHE A 411 21.58 39.58 -21.78
N LYS A 412 22.75 38.98 -21.48
CA LYS A 412 23.39 37.97 -22.36
C LYS A 412 22.47 36.78 -22.64
N ASN A 413 21.70 36.33 -21.65
CA ASN A 413 20.77 35.21 -21.80
C ASN A 413 19.37 35.63 -22.27
N MET A 414 19.07 36.93 -22.33
CA MET A 414 17.71 37.47 -22.56
C MET A 414 16.69 37.00 -21.50
N TRP A 415 17.14 36.87 -20.25
CA TRP A 415 16.32 36.35 -19.15
C TRP A 415 15.86 37.49 -18.26
N PHE A 416 14.60 37.89 -18.38
CA PHE A 416 14.02 38.96 -17.57
C PHE A 416 13.65 38.45 -16.17
N PRO A 417 14.15 39.06 -15.09
CA PRO A 417 13.81 38.65 -13.73
C PRO A 417 12.39 39.09 -13.32
N PHE A 418 11.53 38.17 -12.86
CA PHE A 418 10.19 38.51 -12.37
C PHE A 418 10.19 39.52 -11.21
N TYR A 419 11.23 39.53 -10.39
CA TYR A 419 11.35 40.48 -9.27
C TYR A 419 11.68 41.93 -9.71
N GLU A 420 11.95 42.19 -10.99
CA GLU A 420 12.04 43.54 -11.57
C GLU A 420 10.77 43.92 -12.35
N LEU A 421 9.71 43.10 -12.34
CA LEU A 421 8.51 43.31 -13.18
C LEU A 421 7.79 44.65 -12.93
N GLU A 422 7.78 45.16 -11.71
CA GLU A 422 7.21 46.49 -11.41
C GLU A 422 8.03 47.65 -11.99
N LYS A 423 9.31 47.43 -12.26
CA LYS A 423 10.25 48.40 -12.84
C LYS A 423 10.77 47.90 -14.19
N TYR A 424 9.94 47.16 -14.92
CA TYR A 424 10.37 46.43 -16.11
C TYR A 424 10.97 47.36 -17.18
N SER A 425 10.52 48.62 -17.26
CA SER A 425 11.03 49.63 -18.18
C SER A 425 12.54 49.87 -17.99
N GLU A 426 13.04 49.92 -16.75
CA GLU A 426 14.46 50.13 -16.47
C GLU A 426 15.33 48.97 -17.01
N TRP A 427 14.80 47.75 -16.97
CA TRP A 427 15.48 46.58 -17.52
C TRP A 427 15.44 46.59 -19.06
N VAL A 428 14.28 46.90 -19.64
CA VAL A 428 14.07 46.95 -21.09
C VAL A 428 14.92 48.03 -21.75
N ASP A 429 15.02 49.21 -21.15
CA ASP A 429 15.86 50.31 -21.63
C ASP A 429 17.35 49.94 -21.54
N GLY A 430 17.79 49.36 -20.43
CA GLY A 430 19.17 48.88 -20.28
C GLY A 430 19.53 47.74 -21.25
N TYR A 431 18.55 46.90 -21.62
CA TYR A 431 18.73 45.85 -22.60
C TYR A 431 18.81 46.39 -24.04
N GLU A 432 18.05 47.43 -24.37
CA GLU A 432 18.20 48.17 -25.64
C GLU A 432 19.62 48.75 -25.79
N ASP A 433 20.13 49.43 -24.75
CA ASP A 433 21.50 49.96 -24.73
C ASP A 433 22.55 48.86 -24.90
N PHE A 434 22.32 47.69 -24.30
CA PHE A 434 23.20 46.52 -24.45
C PHE A 434 23.21 45.99 -25.89
N LEU A 435 22.03 45.88 -26.53
CA LEU A 435 21.91 45.43 -27.91
C LEU A 435 22.52 46.43 -28.91
N LEU A 436 22.36 47.73 -28.69
CA LEU A 436 22.95 48.79 -29.53
C LEU A 436 24.47 48.76 -29.53
N LYS A 437 25.11 48.24 -28.48
CA LYS A 437 26.57 48.01 -28.43
C LYS A 437 27.01 46.78 -29.23
N SER A 438 26.09 45.86 -29.51
CA SER A 438 26.37 44.53 -30.06
C SER A 438 25.80 44.31 -31.47
N SER A 439 25.00 45.24 -32.00
CA SER A 439 24.38 45.13 -33.33
C SER A 439 24.18 46.50 -33.98
N SER A 440 24.23 46.54 -35.32
CA SER A 440 24.10 47.75 -36.14
C SER A 440 22.72 47.93 -36.78
N ASP A 441 21.69 47.25 -36.28
CA ASP A 441 20.29 47.34 -36.76
C ASP A 441 19.36 47.95 -35.69
N PRO A 442 19.29 49.29 -35.58
CA PRO A 442 18.47 49.97 -34.57
C PRO A 442 16.98 49.68 -34.70
N ASP A 443 16.45 49.45 -35.91
CA ASP A 443 15.01 49.26 -36.12
C ASP A 443 14.54 47.88 -35.64
N LYS A 444 15.37 46.84 -35.82
CA LYS A 444 15.10 45.52 -35.25
C LYS A 444 15.21 45.53 -33.73
N ILE A 445 16.19 46.25 -33.16
CA ILE A 445 16.34 46.40 -31.71
C ILE A 445 15.10 47.10 -31.11
N ARG A 446 14.65 48.21 -31.69
CA ARG A 446 13.42 48.90 -31.26
C ARG A 446 12.19 48.00 -31.35
N SER A 447 12.12 47.13 -32.36
CA SER A 447 11.03 46.17 -32.52
C SER A 447 11.02 45.11 -31.41
N ILE A 448 12.18 44.54 -31.08
CA ILE A 448 12.36 43.60 -29.97
C ILE A 448 11.95 44.28 -28.65
N ARG A 449 12.49 45.47 -28.39
CA ARG A 449 12.15 46.29 -27.22
C ARG A 449 10.65 46.49 -27.09
N ARG A 450 9.99 46.93 -28.16
CA ARG A 450 8.54 47.20 -28.17
C ARG A 450 7.71 45.95 -27.85
N ILE A 451 8.13 44.78 -28.37
CA ILE A 451 7.44 43.50 -28.09
C ILE A 451 7.61 43.12 -26.61
N MET A 452 8.83 43.23 -26.08
CA MET A 452 9.11 42.94 -24.67
C MET A 452 8.37 43.90 -23.73
N ASP A 453 8.40 45.22 -23.99
CA ASP A 453 7.64 46.23 -23.23
C ASP A 453 6.15 45.88 -23.22
N LYS A 454 5.55 45.63 -24.39
CA LYS A 454 4.14 45.29 -24.50
C LYS A 454 3.80 44.02 -23.71
N LYS A 455 4.64 42.98 -23.76
CA LYS A 455 4.37 41.72 -23.06
C LYS A 455 4.50 41.88 -21.55
N LEU A 456 5.54 42.56 -21.07
CA LEU A 456 5.77 42.79 -19.64
C LEU A 456 4.69 43.69 -19.04
N ARG A 457 4.35 44.79 -19.73
CA ARG A 457 3.23 45.67 -19.38
C ARG A 457 1.91 44.92 -19.29
N HIS A 458 1.65 44.05 -20.26
CA HIS A 458 0.45 43.22 -20.25
C HIS A 458 0.40 42.29 -19.05
N ILE A 459 1.50 41.61 -18.69
CA ILE A 459 1.51 40.73 -17.51
C ILE A 459 1.17 41.49 -16.23
N ILE A 460 1.73 42.69 -16.01
CA ILE A 460 1.56 43.40 -14.74
C ILE A 460 0.26 44.23 -14.66
N ASP A 461 -0.10 44.93 -15.73
CA ASP A 461 -1.19 45.92 -15.76
C ASP A 461 -2.35 45.56 -16.72
N GLY A 462 -2.18 44.53 -17.55
CA GLY A 462 -3.17 44.10 -18.54
C GLY A 462 -3.85 42.76 -18.23
N PHE A 463 -3.15 41.84 -17.57
CA PHE A 463 -3.67 40.52 -17.23
C PHE A 463 -4.56 40.63 -16.00
N GLU A 464 -5.81 40.21 -16.16
CA GLU A 464 -6.86 40.33 -15.15
C GLU A 464 -7.33 38.96 -14.67
N ILE A 465 -7.39 38.79 -13.36
CA ILE A 465 -7.87 37.58 -12.69
C ILE A 465 -9.31 37.84 -12.22
N PRO A 466 -10.28 36.97 -12.56
CA PRO A 466 -11.62 37.09 -12.03
C PRO A 466 -11.64 36.79 -10.52
N TYR A 467 -12.48 37.49 -9.75
CA TYR A 467 -12.72 37.15 -8.35
C TYR A 467 -14.17 37.36 -7.95
N ILE A 468 -14.61 36.63 -6.92
CA ILE A 468 -15.92 36.77 -6.27
C ILE A 468 -15.66 37.13 -4.81
N SER A 469 -16.38 38.11 -4.27
CA SER A 469 -16.33 38.44 -2.85
C SER A 469 -17.63 38.09 -2.15
N LEU A 470 -17.53 37.35 -1.05
CA LEU A 470 -18.62 37.10 -0.12
C LEU A 470 -18.83 38.35 0.76
N PRO A 471 -20.08 38.73 1.08
CA PRO A 471 -20.36 39.91 1.89
C PRO A 471 -19.89 39.73 3.35
N ASP A 472 -19.58 40.85 4.00
CA ASP A 472 -19.20 40.93 5.42
C ASP A 472 -20.34 40.52 6.38
N THR A 473 -21.58 40.45 5.89
CA THR A 473 -22.75 39.95 6.63
C THR A 473 -22.80 38.41 6.77
N MET A 474 -21.95 37.66 6.07
CA MET A 474 -21.95 36.19 6.12
C MET A 474 -21.21 35.69 7.36
N GLU A 475 -21.80 34.74 8.11
CA GLU A 475 -21.21 34.24 9.36
C GLU A 475 -20.06 33.23 9.11
N LEU A 476 -19.10 33.19 10.03
CA LEU A 476 -17.92 32.31 9.95
C LEU A 476 -18.25 30.82 9.66
N PRO A 477 -19.27 30.18 10.30
CA PRO A 477 -19.62 28.79 9.98
C PRO A 477 -20.01 28.59 8.50
N GLN A 478 -20.76 29.52 7.92
CA GLN A 478 -21.20 29.45 6.52
C GLN A 478 -20.01 29.59 5.57
N VAL A 479 -19.09 30.51 5.87
CA VAL A 479 -17.86 30.72 5.12
C VAL A 479 -16.96 29.47 5.15
N THR A 480 -16.81 28.86 6.33
CA THR A 480 -16.05 27.61 6.51
C THR A 480 -16.65 26.45 5.71
N ASP A 481 -17.97 26.35 5.63
CA ASP A 481 -18.65 25.32 4.84
C ASP A 481 -18.47 25.54 3.32
N ILE A 482 -18.52 26.79 2.86
CA ILE A 482 -18.20 27.15 1.47
C ILE A 482 -16.75 26.80 1.16
N PHE A 483 -15.82 27.11 2.08
CA PHE A 483 -14.41 26.78 1.95
C PHE A 483 -14.16 25.26 1.85
N GLU A 484 -14.81 24.47 2.71
CA GLU A 484 -14.72 23.00 2.67
C GLU A 484 -15.24 22.45 1.33
N LYS A 485 -16.39 22.94 0.86
CA LYS A 485 -17.01 22.50 -0.40
C LYS A 485 -16.18 22.85 -1.64
N ILE A 486 -15.65 24.07 -1.75
CA ILE A 486 -14.92 24.53 -2.94
C ILE A 486 -13.57 23.81 -3.10
N ASN A 487 -12.91 23.50 -1.98
CA ASN A 487 -11.61 22.84 -2.00
C ASN A 487 -11.66 21.33 -2.34
N THR A 488 -12.84 20.77 -2.61
CA THR A 488 -12.99 19.37 -3.07
C THR A 488 -12.54 19.14 -4.53
N MET A 489 -12.49 20.19 -5.37
CA MET A 489 -12.13 20.08 -6.80
C MET A 489 -10.67 20.45 -7.14
N GLY A 490 -9.92 21.01 -6.19
CA GLY A 490 -8.53 21.46 -6.37
C GLY A 490 -7.47 20.49 -5.82
N LYS A 491 -6.29 21.00 -5.41
CA LYS A 491 -5.34 20.20 -4.61
C LYS A 491 -6.04 19.86 -3.29
N VAL A 492 -6.47 18.60 -3.16
CA VAL A 492 -7.31 18.10 -2.06
C VAL A 492 -6.73 18.50 -0.71
N LEU A 493 -7.59 19.03 0.18
CA LEU A 493 -7.21 19.31 1.56
C LEU A 493 -6.83 18.00 2.26
N SER A 494 -5.74 18.02 3.02
CA SER A 494 -5.46 16.90 3.91
C SER A 494 -6.52 16.84 5.02
N VAL A 495 -6.67 15.69 5.69
CA VAL A 495 -7.55 15.56 6.87
C VAL A 495 -7.19 16.62 7.93
N PHE A 496 -5.90 16.95 8.04
CA PHE A 496 -5.44 17.93 9.00
C PHE A 496 -5.90 19.34 8.60
N ASP A 497 -5.81 19.70 7.32
CA ASP A 497 -6.28 21.00 6.83
C ASP A 497 -7.80 21.16 7.01
N LEU A 498 -8.57 20.10 6.79
CA LEU A 498 -10.02 20.08 7.06
C LEU A 498 -10.31 20.32 8.54
N LEU A 499 -9.53 19.68 9.42
CA LEU A 499 -9.70 19.82 10.87
C LEU A 499 -9.31 21.20 11.39
N ILE A 500 -8.30 21.85 10.81
CA ILE A 500 -8.00 23.23 11.16
C ILE A 500 -9.24 24.11 10.92
N ALA A 501 -9.93 23.93 9.79
CA ALA A 501 -11.14 24.67 9.47
C ALA A 501 -12.32 24.29 10.39
N ARG A 502 -12.59 22.99 10.58
CA ARG A 502 -13.71 22.52 11.41
C ARG A 502 -13.56 22.89 12.88
N LEU A 503 -12.37 22.73 13.45
CA LEU A 503 -12.11 23.00 14.86
C LEU A 503 -12.07 24.51 15.18
N SER A 504 -11.87 25.37 14.18
CA SER A 504 -11.99 26.82 14.36
C SER A 504 -13.39 27.26 14.80
N LYS A 505 -14.45 26.50 14.44
CA LYS A 505 -15.83 26.72 14.90
C LYS A 505 -15.95 26.62 16.44
N TYR A 506 -15.01 25.93 17.08
CA TYR A 506 -14.91 25.73 18.53
C TYR A 506 -13.78 26.55 19.16
N GLN A 507 -13.26 27.57 18.46
CA GLN A 507 -12.13 28.41 18.90
C GLN A 507 -10.80 27.66 19.12
N ILE A 508 -10.66 26.45 18.59
CA ILE A 508 -9.45 25.63 18.72
C ILE A 508 -8.47 25.96 17.59
N GLU A 509 -7.31 26.54 17.95
CA GLU A 509 -6.24 26.88 17.01
C GLU A 509 -5.29 25.69 16.73
N LEU A 510 -5.78 24.65 16.04
CA LEU A 510 -5.05 23.40 15.81
C LEU A 510 -3.62 23.59 15.22
N LYS A 511 -3.46 24.59 14.35
CA LYS A 511 -2.17 24.93 13.73
C LYS A 511 -1.14 25.39 14.75
N LYS A 512 -1.55 26.25 15.68
CA LYS A 512 -0.72 26.77 16.76
C LYS A 512 -0.32 25.65 17.72
N LEU A 513 -1.28 24.79 18.08
CA LEU A 513 -1.02 23.59 18.89
C LEU A 513 0.05 22.68 18.27
N TRP A 514 -0.01 22.47 16.95
CA TRP A 514 1.04 21.72 16.24
C TRP A 514 2.41 22.43 16.26
N GLU A 515 2.44 23.74 15.99
CA GLU A 515 3.68 24.53 16.02
C GLU A 515 4.34 24.55 17.39
N GLU A 516 3.55 24.58 18.46
CA GLU A 516 4.03 24.43 19.84
C GLU A 516 4.57 23.03 20.11
N SER A 517 3.85 21.98 19.71
CA SER A 517 4.32 20.59 19.87
C SER A 517 5.65 20.34 19.16
N VAL A 518 5.83 20.89 17.95
CA VAL A 518 7.09 20.82 17.20
C VAL A 518 8.24 21.52 17.91
N LYS A 519 7.99 22.64 18.60
CA LYS A 519 9.00 23.35 19.39
C LYS A 519 9.37 22.60 20.67
N ARG A 520 8.38 22.00 21.34
CA ARG A 520 8.56 21.29 22.62
C ARG A 520 9.19 19.90 22.44
N HIS A 521 8.90 19.21 21.34
CA HIS A 521 9.29 17.81 21.13
C HIS A 521 10.15 17.64 19.88
N PRO A 522 11.49 17.57 19.99
CA PRO A 522 12.39 17.64 18.83
C PRO A 522 12.31 16.45 17.88
N LYS A 523 11.74 15.30 18.29
CA LYS A 523 11.55 14.14 17.41
C LYS A 523 10.33 14.25 16.49
N LEU A 524 9.31 15.01 16.87
CA LEU A 524 8.14 15.26 16.01
C LEU A 524 8.50 15.92 14.66
N PRO A 525 9.24 17.04 14.60
CA PRO A 525 9.61 17.64 13.31
C PRO A 525 10.54 16.75 12.48
N GLU A 526 11.34 15.90 13.10
CA GLU A 526 12.19 14.95 12.40
C GLU A 526 11.33 13.94 11.61
N TYR A 527 10.32 13.34 12.24
CA TYR A 527 9.43 12.38 11.61
C TYR A 527 8.45 13.05 10.64
N TYR A 528 7.94 14.24 10.98
CA TYR A 528 7.01 14.98 10.14
C TYR A 528 7.58 15.29 8.74
N LYS A 529 8.89 15.58 8.64
CA LYS A 529 9.57 15.80 7.35
C LYS A 529 9.46 14.60 6.39
N SER A 530 9.31 13.38 6.92
CA SER A 530 9.19 12.15 6.12
C SER A 530 7.77 11.58 6.12
N ILE A 531 6.97 11.89 7.14
CA ILE A 531 5.62 11.39 7.35
C ILE A 531 4.73 12.60 7.68
N ASP A 532 4.08 13.15 6.65
CA ASP A 532 3.19 14.31 6.74
C ASP A 532 1.96 14.10 7.66
N LYS A 533 1.70 12.85 8.07
CA LYS A 533 0.59 12.46 8.94
C LYS A 533 0.84 12.62 10.45
N MET A 534 2.00 13.09 10.91
CA MET A 534 2.27 13.20 12.36
C MET A 534 1.19 13.96 13.17
N PRO A 535 0.65 15.10 12.71
CA PRO A 535 -0.44 15.77 13.42
C PRO A 535 -1.72 14.91 13.49
N ILE A 536 -2.01 14.17 12.42
CA ILE A 536 -3.13 13.21 12.38
C ILE A 536 -2.88 12.04 13.32
N TYR A 537 -1.65 11.58 13.47
CA TYR A 537 -1.33 10.51 14.42
C TYR A 537 -1.55 10.93 15.87
N ILE A 538 -1.33 12.20 16.22
CA ILE A 538 -1.71 12.72 17.55
C ILE A 538 -3.23 12.60 17.71
N LEU A 539 -4.02 13.04 16.73
CA LEU A 539 -5.49 12.94 16.77
C LEU A 539 -6.00 11.50 16.78
N GLN A 540 -5.37 10.60 16.02
CA GLN A 540 -5.69 9.17 16.06
C GLN A 540 -5.41 8.59 17.44
N ALA A 541 -4.28 8.95 18.07
CA ALA A 541 -3.98 8.51 19.42
C ALA A 541 -4.98 9.07 20.45
N ILE A 542 -5.41 10.35 20.32
CA ILE A 542 -6.50 10.94 21.12
C ILE A 542 -7.78 10.11 20.94
N SER A 543 -8.19 9.84 19.70
CA SER A 543 -9.41 9.10 19.40
C SER A 543 -9.35 7.67 19.95
N LEU A 544 -8.23 6.95 19.79
CA LEU A 544 -8.04 5.63 20.38
C LEU A 544 -8.24 5.67 21.92
N CYS A 545 -7.63 6.64 22.59
CA CYS A 545 -7.68 6.76 24.06
C CYS A 545 -9.04 7.19 24.61
N TYR A 546 -9.71 8.13 23.94
CA TYR A 546 -10.81 8.89 24.55
C TYR A 546 -12.14 8.80 23.81
N ASN A 547 -12.18 8.32 22.56
CA ASN A 547 -13.46 8.02 21.89
C ASN A 547 -14.11 6.81 22.58
N ARG A 548 -15.43 6.85 22.79
CA ARG A 548 -16.21 5.76 23.41
C ARG A 548 -16.02 4.42 22.69
N THR A 549 -15.86 4.45 21.37
CA THR A 549 -15.63 3.25 20.56
C THR A 549 -14.15 2.96 20.35
N SER A 550 -13.23 3.78 20.86
CA SER A 550 -11.79 3.78 20.56
C SER A 550 -11.48 3.71 19.06
N SER A 551 -12.40 4.14 18.20
CA SER A 551 -12.21 4.10 16.74
C SER A 551 -11.36 5.29 16.29
N CYS A 552 -10.45 5.04 15.35
CA CYS A 552 -9.61 6.08 14.75
C CYS A 552 -9.77 6.15 13.22
N LYS A 553 -10.93 5.73 12.70
CA LYS A 553 -11.27 5.86 11.29
C LYS A 553 -11.34 7.34 10.91
N ARG A 554 -11.17 7.62 9.62
CA ARG A 554 -11.20 8.99 9.08
C ARG A 554 -12.40 9.80 9.57
N GLU A 555 -13.59 9.21 9.56
CA GLU A 555 -14.83 9.86 10.02
C GLU A 555 -14.75 10.27 11.49
N ASP A 556 -14.30 9.37 12.37
CA ASP A 556 -14.11 9.67 13.79
C ASP A 556 -13.13 10.81 14.03
N ILE A 557 -12.06 10.85 13.23
CA ILE A 557 -11.05 11.92 13.32
C ILE A 557 -11.62 13.25 12.83
N LEU A 558 -12.44 13.24 11.76
CA LEU A 558 -13.10 14.44 11.24
C LEU A 558 -14.19 15.01 12.18
N ASN A 559 -14.75 14.15 13.03
CA ASN A 559 -15.77 14.47 14.02
C ASN A 559 -15.23 14.35 15.46
N ILE A 560 -13.92 14.55 15.65
CA ILE A 560 -13.26 14.29 16.94
C ILE A 560 -13.80 15.15 18.08
N HIS A 561 -14.21 16.40 17.80
CA HIS A 561 -14.80 17.28 18.80
C HIS A 561 -16.10 16.68 19.35
N GLN A 562 -17.01 16.28 18.46
CA GLN A 562 -18.30 15.67 18.80
C GLN A 562 -18.12 14.31 19.48
N ASN A 563 -17.18 13.50 19.01
CA ASN A 563 -17.02 12.12 19.47
C ASN A 563 -16.25 12.00 20.79
N VAL A 564 -15.38 12.96 21.11
CA VAL A 564 -14.48 12.90 22.27
C VAL A 564 -14.77 14.01 23.28
N PHE A 565 -14.91 15.25 22.82
CA PHE A 565 -14.88 16.43 23.70
C PHE A 565 -16.28 16.91 24.10
N GLU A 566 -17.27 16.90 23.21
CA GLU A 566 -18.67 17.22 23.56
C GLU A 566 -19.26 16.33 24.68
N PRO A 567 -19.02 15.00 24.72
CA PRO A 567 -19.56 14.15 25.78
C PRO A 567 -18.68 14.11 27.05
N THR A 568 -17.59 14.87 27.14
CA THR A 568 -16.66 14.83 28.28
C THR A 568 -16.29 16.23 28.78
N ASP A 569 -15.70 16.33 29.96
CA ASP A 569 -15.17 17.60 30.50
C ASP A 569 -13.69 17.84 30.10
N LEU A 570 -13.17 17.13 29.09
CA LEU A 570 -11.78 17.22 28.67
C LEU A 570 -11.50 18.52 27.91
N SER A 571 -10.37 19.18 28.18
CA SER A 571 -9.84 20.24 27.32
C SER A 571 -9.16 19.64 26.07
N PHE A 572 -9.47 20.19 24.90
CA PHE A 572 -8.82 19.80 23.65
C PHE A 572 -7.31 20.08 23.68
N GLU A 573 -6.92 21.26 24.14
CA GLU A 573 -5.54 21.74 24.18
C GLU A 573 -4.69 20.89 25.13
N GLU A 574 -5.19 20.61 26.33
CA GLU A 574 -4.48 19.77 27.31
C GLU A 574 -4.32 18.34 26.79
N THR A 575 -5.39 17.76 26.24
CA THR A 575 -5.38 16.41 25.66
C THR A 575 -4.44 16.33 24.45
N TRP A 576 -4.41 17.36 23.61
CA TRP A 576 -3.46 17.47 22.50
C TRP A 576 -2.01 17.49 22.98
N HIS A 577 -1.69 18.31 23.97
CA HIS A 577 -0.34 18.41 24.50
C HIS A 577 0.12 17.10 25.15
N GLU A 578 -0.75 16.46 25.92
CA GLU A 578 -0.49 15.13 26.50
C GLU A 578 -0.19 14.11 25.39
N MET A 579 -1.06 14.01 24.38
CA MET A 579 -0.87 13.02 23.32
C MET A 579 0.28 13.35 22.38
N ALA A 580 0.66 14.61 22.22
CA ALA A 580 1.88 15.00 21.54
C ALA A 580 3.13 14.51 22.30
N GLU A 581 3.12 14.59 23.64
CA GLU A 581 4.18 14.05 24.49
C GLU A 581 4.27 12.52 24.35
N TYR A 582 3.14 11.81 24.41
CA TYR A 582 3.10 10.35 24.23
C TYR A 582 3.50 9.91 22.83
N THR A 583 3.16 10.70 21.80
CA THR A 583 3.64 10.47 20.43
C THR A 583 5.16 10.59 20.34
N ASN A 584 5.74 11.60 21.01
CA ASN A 584 7.19 11.73 21.13
C ASN A 584 7.82 10.57 21.92
N LYS A 585 7.20 10.12 23.03
CA LYS A 585 7.63 8.93 23.79
C LYS A 585 7.61 7.67 22.93
N ALA A 586 6.58 7.48 22.10
CA ALA A 586 6.48 6.36 21.17
C ALA A 586 7.64 6.37 20.15
N ILE A 587 7.95 7.53 19.57
CA ILE A 587 9.11 7.67 18.66
C ILE A 587 10.42 7.37 19.39
N LEU A 588 10.62 7.89 20.60
CA LEU A 588 11.81 7.59 21.40
C LEU A 588 11.93 6.10 21.73
N LYS A 589 10.81 5.42 22.04
CA LYS A 589 10.79 3.97 22.28
C LYS A 589 11.13 3.19 21.01
N ILE A 590 10.62 3.64 19.86
CA ILE A 590 10.93 3.06 18.54
C ILE A 590 12.43 3.16 18.22
N GLU A 591 13.04 4.33 18.46
CA GLU A 591 14.44 4.57 18.11
C GLU A 591 15.47 4.06 19.13
N ASN A 592 15.03 3.71 20.33
CA ASN A 592 15.94 3.23 21.34
C ASN A 592 16.53 1.86 20.95
N LEU A 593 17.86 1.81 20.85
CA LEU A 593 18.65 0.67 20.40
C LEU A 593 19.02 -0.32 21.52
N ARG A 594 18.51 -0.13 22.74
CA ARG A 594 18.82 -1.00 23.89
C ARG A 594 17.59 -1.73 24.40
N ASP A 595 16.64 -0.98 24.93
CA ASP A 595 15.38 -1.50 25.48
C ASP A 595 14.16 -1.08 24.66
N GLY A 596 14.37 -0.51 23.47
CA GLY A 596 13.32 -0.10 22.53
C GLY A 596 13.10 -1.10 21.38
N PHE A 597 12.82 -0.56 20.20
CA PHE A 597 12.53 -1.35 19.00
C PHE A 597 13.63 -1.29 17.93
N GLY A 598 14.75 -0.61 18.16
CA GLY A 598 15.92 -0.70 17.29
C GLY A 598 15.82 0.07 15.97
N VAL A 599 14.84 0.93 15.78
CA VAL A 599 14.70 1.68 14.52
C VAL A 599 15.73 2.80 14.50
N LYS A 600 16.78 2.65 13.69
CA LYS A 600 17.87 3.63 13.61
C LYS A 600 17.39 5.06 13.34
N ASP A 601 16.46 5.21 12.39
CA ASP A 601 15.83 6.49 12.04
C ASP A 601 14.53 6.27 11.24
N LYS A 602 13.77 7.34 11.04
CA LYS A 602 12.53 7.38 10.25
C LYS A 602 12.57 6.69 8.88
N SER A 603 13.72 6.59 8.20
CA SER A 603 13.83 5.96 6.88
C SER A 603 13.70 4.44 6.92
N VAL A 604 13.91 3.84 8.10
CA VAL A 604 13.82 2.39 8.35
C VAL A 604 12.70 2.03 9.32
N LEU A 605 11.77 2.94 9.61
CA LEU A 605 10.56 2.64 10.38
C LEU A 605 9.71 1.57 9.65
N PRO A 606 9.39 0.40 10.25
CA PRO A 606 8.63 -0.66 9.58
C PRO A 606 7.26 -0.17 9.05
N PHE A 607 6.48 0.46 9.93
CA PHE A 607 5.17 1.05 9.61
C PHE A 607 4.98 2.40 10.30
N ALA A 608 4.66 3.43 9.54
CA ALA A 608 4.28 4.73 10.10
C ALA A 608 3.04 4.67 11.00
N PRO A 609 1.98 3.90 10.68
CA PRO A 609 0.80 3.75 11.54
C PRO A 609 1.05 3.16 12.93
N MET A 610 2.22 2.58 13.21
CA MET A 610 2.54 2.09 14.56
C MET A 610 2.72 3.23 15.57
N VAL A 611 3.07 4.44 15.11
CA VAL A 611 3.30 5.60 15.99
C VAL A 611 2.05 5.97 16.83
N PRO A 612 0.86 6.22 16.24
CA PRO A 612 -0.32 6.62 17.01
C PRO A 612 -0.80 5.55 18.00
N ILE A 613 -0.85 4.27 17.59
CA ILE A 613 -1.27 3.19 18.48
C ILE A 613 -0.23 2.95 19.59
N LEU A 614 1.07 3.02 19.29
CA LEU A 614 2.08 2.88 20.32
C LEU A 614 2.02 4.03 21.34
N ALA A 615 1.74 5.25 20.89
CA ALA A 615 1.52 6.39 21.79
C ALA A 615 0.33 6.14 22.73
N ALA A 616 -0.80 5.68 22.18
CA ALA A 616 -2.00 5.35 22.94
C ALA A 616 -1.77 4.19 23.93
N LEU A 617 -1.07 3.13 23.50
CA LEU A 617 -0.75 1.98 24.34
C LEU A 617 0.25 2.34 25.44
N ILE A 618 1.30 3.14 25.16
CA ILE A 618 2.25 3.58 26.21
C ILE A 618 1.53 4.40 27.27
N LYS A 619 0.59 5.27 26.89
CA LYS A 619 -0.25 6.00 27.84
C LYS A 619 -1.07 5.06 28.72
N ASP A 620 -1.73 4.07 28.12
CA ASP A 620 -2.50 3.08 28.86
C ASP A 620 -1.59 2.29 29.84
N VAL A 621 -0.42 1.85 29.39
CA VAL A 621 0.58 1.17 30.24
C VAL A 621 1.07 2.05 31.39
N ASP A 622 1.32 3.33 31.16
CA ASP A 622 1.79 4.26 32.19
C ASP A 622 0.75 4.48 33.31
N SER A 623 -0.54 4.24 33.04
CA SER A 623 -1.62 4.30 34.02
C SER A 623 -1.83 3.01 34.83
N ARG A 624 -1.14 1.91 34.47
CA ARG A 624 -1.29 0.59 35.11
C ARG A 624 -0.22 0.32 36.17
N ASP A 625 -0.55 -0.53 37.13
CA ASP A 625 0.40 -0.99 38.16
C ASP A 625 1.39 -2.04 37.64
N ASN A 626 0.96 -2.93 36.73
CA ASN A 626 1.74 -4.04 36.18
C ASN A 626 2.59 -3.66 34.96
N LYS A 627 3.27 -2.50 35.01
CA LYS A 627 4.00 -1.92 33.85
C LYS A 627 5.00 -2.88 33.22
N VAL A 628 5.75 -3.64 34.03
CA VAL A 628 6.78 -4.57 33.54
C VAL A 628 6.17 -5.65 32.63
N ASP A 629 5.02 -6.21 33.01
CA ASP A 629 4.32 -7.21 32.21
C ASP A 629 3.72 -6.57 30.94
N CYS A 630 3.07 -5.42 31.10
CA CYS A 630 2.48 -4.69 29.98
C CYS A 630 3.53 -4.31 28.92
N TYR A 631 4.71 -3.84 29.32
CA TYR A 631 5.79 -3.53 28.37
C TYR A 631 6.31 -4.79 27.65
N LYS A 632 6.31 -5.97 28.29
CA LYS A 632 6.64 -7.24 27.61
C LYS A 632 5.60 -7.59 26.55
N LYS A 633 4.30 -7.51 26.90
CA LYS A 633 3.19 -7.74 25.97
C LYS A 633 3.21 -6.75 24.81
N LEU A 634 3.48 -5.47 25.09
CA LEU A 634 3.64 -4.42 24.08
C LEU A 634 4.75 -4.76 23.09
N ALA A 635 5.88 -5.27 23.57
CA ALA A 635 6.97 -5.69 22.69
C ALA A 635 6.58 -6.90 21.81
N MET A 636 5.90 -7.90 22.39
CA MET A 636 5.40 -9.07 21.64
C MET A 636 4.43 -8.64 20.52
N TRP A 637 3.52 -7.70 20.82
CA TRP A 637 2.62 -7.13 19.82
C TRP A 637 3.35 -6.36 18.73
N TYR A 638 4.32 -5.52 19.09
CA TYR A 638 5.10 -4.74 18.11
C TYR A 638 5.76 -5.66 17.09
N TRP A 639 6.51 -6.67 17.57
CA TRP A 639 7.22 -7.60 16.69
C TRP A 639 6.26 -8.48 15.89
N SER A 640 5.17 -8.94 16.50
CA SER A 640 4.12 -9.70 15.80
C SER A 640 3.49 -8.88 14.67
N SER A 641 3.26 -7.59 14.90
CA SER A 641 2.71 -6.66 13.90
C SER A 641 3.68 -6.42 12.74
N VAL A 642 4.98 -6.29 13.01
CA VAL A 642 6.02 -6.14 11.97
C VAL A 642 6.12 -7.40 11.10
N PHE A 643 6.26 -8.57 11.73
CA PHE A 643 6.56 -9.82 11.02
C PHE A 643 5.33 -10.53 10.42
N SER A 644 4.10 -10.10 10.78
CA SER A 644 2.87 -10.49 10.08
C SER A 644 2.39 -9.47 9.04
N ASN A 645 3.13 -8.37 8.81
CA ASN A 645 2.71 -7.26 7.95
C ASN A 645 1.32 -6.69 8.29
N ALA A 646 1.00 -6.56 9.58
CA ALA A 646 -0.35 -6.24 10.05
C ALA A 646 -0.94 -4.94 9.48
N TYR A 647 -0.09 -3.94 9.19
CA TYR A 647 -0.51 -2.63 8.68
C TYR A 647 -0.32 -2.45 7.17
N SER A 648 -0.36 -3.53 6.40
CA SER A 648 -0.28 -3.50 4.93
C SER A 648 -1.62 -3.22 4.23
N GLY A 649 -2.75 -3.41 4.94
CA GLY A 649 -4.11 -3.11 4.49
C GLY A 649 -5.02 -2.74 5.66
N ALA A 650 -6.19 -2.12 5.38
CA ALA A 650 -7.21 -1.74 6.38
C ALA A 650 -6.66 -1.11 7.68
N VAL A 651 -5.73 -0.16 7.53
CA VAL A 651 -4.89 0.35 8.64
C VAL A 651 -5.71 0.86 9.83
N ASP A 652 -6.68 1.76 9.60
CA ASP A 652 -7.42 2.40 10.70
C ASP A 652 -8.29 1.40 11.49
N ALA A 653 -8.83 0.39 10.82
CA ALA A 653 -9.56 -0.71 11.46
C ALA A 653 -8.63 -1.59 12.30
N GLN A 654 -7.45 -1.93 11.78
CA GLN A 654 -6.44 -2.70 12.51
C GLN A 654 -5.92 -1.94 13.75
N LEU A 655 -5.71 -0.63 13.66
CA LEU A 655 -5.31 0.21 14.82
C LEU A 655 -6.38 0.16 15.92
N THR A 656 -7.65 0.29 15.53
CA THR A 656 -8.79 0.25 16.47
C THR A 656 -8.88 -1.11 17.15
N ALA A 657 -8.78 -2.20 16.38
CA ALA A 657 -8.83 -3.56 16.90
C ALA A 657 -7.64 -3.86 17.82
N ASP A 658 -6.41 -3.59 17.37
CA ASP A 658 -5.19 -3.85 18.15
C ASP A 658 -5.20 -3.08 19.47
N PHE A 659 -5.64 -1.81 19.48
CA PHE A 659 -5.68 -1.02 20.72
C PHE A 659 -6.61 -1.64 21.76
N LYS A 660 -7.83 -2.05 21.34
CA LYS A 660 -8.80 -2.70 22.23
C LYS A 660 -8.29 -4.05 22.73
N GLU A 661 -7.85 -4.91 21.81
CA GLU A 661 -7.38 -6.25 22.13
C GLU A 661 -6.15 -6.22 23.03
N MET A 662 -5.23 -5.27 22.83
CA MET A 662 -4.08 -5.09 23.71
C MET A 662 -4.46 -4.63 25.12
N LYS A 663 -5.42 -3.70 25.26
CA LYS A 663 -5.92 -3.27 26.58
C LYS A 663 -6.56 -4.41 27.35
N ASP A 664 -7.29 -5.25 26.64
CA ASP A 664 -7.88 -6.48 27.16
C ASP A 664 -6.77 -7.44 27.61
N TRP A 665 -5.75 -7.65 26.79
CA TRP A 665 -4.63 -8.54 27.11
C TRP A 665 -3.73 -8.05 28.26
N PHE A 666 -3.57 -6.73 28.41
CA PHE A 666 -2.88 -6.15 29.57
C PHE A 666 -3.59 -6.46 30.88
N SER A 667 -4.89 -6.73 30.83
CA SER A 667 -5.73 -7.00 32.00
C SER A 667 -5.97 -8.50 32.21
N ASP A 668 -5.95 -9.30 31.14
CA ASP A 668 -6.25 -10.73 31.16
C ASP A 668 -5.34 -11.50 30.19
N ASP A 669 -4.49 -12.38 30.72
CA ASP A 669 -3.54 -13.19 29.94
C ASP A 669 -4.22 -14.13 28.93
N ALA A 670 -5.50 -14.49 29.15
CA ALA A 670 -6.26 -15.35 28.24
C ALA A 670 -6.70 -14.63 26.96
N LYS A 671 -6.76 -13.30 26.96
CA LYS A 671 -7.25 -12.49 25.84
C LYS A 671 -6.14 -12.09 24.87
N ILE A 672 -5.50 -13.08 24.26
CA ILE A 672 -4.39 -12.83 23.32
C ILE A 672 -4.92 -12.10 22.07
N PRO A 673 -4.31 -10.99 21.64
CA PRO A 673 -4.71 -10.27 20.43
C PRO A 673 -4.61 -11.14 19.18
N LYS A 674 -5.57 -10.97 18.25
CA LYS A 674 -5.64 -11.70 16.99
C LYS A 674 -4.39 -11.50 16.14
N THR A 675 -3.80 -10.31 16.19
CA THR A 675 -2.54 -9.99 15.49
C THR A 675 -1.39 -10.87 15.98
N ILE A 676 -1.31 -11.15 17.27
CA ILE A 676 -0.27 -12.03 17.84
C ILE A 676 -0.54 -13.49 17.45
N ASP A 677 -1.79 -13.95 17.55
CA ASP A 677 -2.16 -15.31 17.17
C ASP A 677 -1.93 -15.59 15.68
N ARG A 678 -2.28 -14.65 14.81
CA ARG A 678 -1.99 -14.73 13.38
C ARG A 678 -0.49 -14.84 13.14
N ALA A 679 0.29 -13.93 13.73
CA ALA A 679 1.73 -13.92 13.57
C ALA A 679 2.39 -15.22 14.07
N ARG A 680 1.91 -15.79 15.19
CA ARG A 680 2.36 -17.09 15.72
C ARG A 680 2.08 -18.24 14.75
N ARG A 681 0.88 -18.29 14.16
CA ARG A 681 0.51 -19.31 13.16
C ARG A 681 1.34 -19.21 11.89
N GLU A 682 1.57 -17.99 11.42
CA GLU A 682 2.26 -17.73 10.15
C GLU A 682 3.78 -17.82 10.27
N PHE A 683 4.35 -17.74 11.48
CA PHE A 683 5.79 -17.74 11.72
C PHE A 683 6.53 -18.91 11.05
N ILE A 684 5.95 -20.11 11.04
CA ILE A 684 6.57 -21.31 10.43
C ILE A 684 6.73 -21.16 8.91
N ALA A 685 5.86 -20.38 8.27
CA ALA A 685 5.87 -20.13 6.83
C ALA A 685 6.70 -18.89 6.44
N LEU A 686 7.33 -18.22 7.40
CA LEU A 686 8.06 -16.98 7.17
C LEU A 686 9.34 -17.24 6.36
N ASN A 687 9.42 -16.63 5.18
CA ASN A 687 10.54 -16.79 4.25
C ASN A 687 11.31 -15.47 4.11
N LEU A 688 12.51 -15.41 4.70
CA LEU A 688 13.36 -14.20 4.66
C LEU A 688 14.23 -14.15 3.39
N LEU A 689 14.45 -15.28 2.71
CA LEU A 689 15.24 -15.36 1.47
C LEU A 689 14.73 -14.42 0.37
N ASP A 690 13.42 -14.25 0.26
CA ASP A 690 12.80 -13.41 -0.77
C ASP A 690 12.50 -11.97 -0.32
N VAL A 691 12.81 -11.61 0.92
CA VAL A 691 12.64 -10.25 1.44
C VAL A 691 13.80 -9.36 0.94
N ARG A 692 13.56 -8.64 -0.16
CA ARG A 692 14.58 -7.82 -0.86
C ARG A 692 14.28 -6.32 -0.89
N SER A 693 13.01 -5.94 -0.71
CA SER A 693 12.60 -4.54 -0.83
C SER A 693 12.90 -3.74 0.44
N LYS A 694 13.54 -2.59 0.28
CA LYS A 694 13.81 -1.62 1.37
C LYS A 694 12.54 -1.00 1.98
N SER A 695 11.40 -1.11 1.29
CA SER A 695 10.10 -0.65 1.79
C SER A 695 9.33 -1.73 2.55
N ASN A 696 9.78 -2.99 2.53
CA ASN A 696 9.09 -4.09 3.21
C ASN A 696 9.29 -3.98 4.73
N ALA A 697 8.23 -4.19 5.51
CA ALA A 697 8.28 -4.06 6.96
C ALA A 697 9.16 -5.13 7.62
N MET A 698 9.15 -6.37 7.13
CA MET A 698 10.05 -7.44 7.61
C MET A 698 11.52 -7.10 7.34
N TYR A 699 11.83 -6.51 6.17
CA TYR A 699 13.18 -6.03 5.85
C TYR A 699 13.66 -5.03 6.91
N ARG A 700 12.82 -4.05 7.23
CA ARG A 700 13.07 -3.03 8.25
C ARG A 700 13.11 -3.61 9.67
N GLY A 701 12.26 -4.60 9.96
CA GLY A 701 12.22 -5.32 11.23
C GLY A 701 13.52 -6.06 11.54
N VAL A 702 14.07 -6.80 10.56
CA VAL A 702 15.36 -7.48 10.73
C VAL A 702 16.50 -6.47 10.91
N LEU A 703 16.51 -5.35 10.18
CA LEU A 703 17.49 -4.28 10.42
C LEU A 703 17.38 -3.69 11.83
N SER A 704 16.17 -3.64 12.38
CA SER A 704 15.93 -3.14 13.73
C SER A 704 16.41 -4.14 14.79
N LEU A 705 16.20 -5.45 14.57
CA LEU A 705 16.79 -6.50 15.41
C LEU A 705 18.33 -6.47 15.38
N LEU A 706 18.94 -6.27 14.20
CA LEU A 706 20.38 -6.11 14.06
C LEU A 706 20.90 -4.91 14.86
N ALA A 707 20.16 -3.79 14.83
CA ALA A 707 20.51 -2.60 15.59
C ALA A 707 20.42 -2.82 17.11
N LEU A 708 19.42 -3.58 17.58
CA LEU A 708 19.29 -3.96 19.00
C LEU A 708 20.43 -4.88 19.48
N GLU A 709 20.94 -5.74 18.60
CA GLU A 709 22.12 -6.58 18.93
C GLU A 709 23.44 -5.76 18.92
N GLY A 710 23.39 -4.49 18.50
CA GLY A 710 24.49 -3.53 18.53
C GLY A 710 25.12 -3.26 17.17
N SER A 711 25.20 -4.26 16.28
CA SER A 711 25.82 -4.17 14.94
C SER A 711 27.16 -3.42 14.95
N ASN A 712 28.14 -3.96 15.68
CA ASN A 712 29.45 -3.34 15.86
C ASN A 712 30.23 -3.22 14.54
N ASP A 713 30.69 -2.02 14.22
CA ASP A 713 31.43 -1.78 12.98
C ASP A 713 32.75 -2.59 12.91
N PHE A 714 32.99 -3.25 11.78
CA PHE A 714 34.11 -4.20 11.64
C PHE A 714 35.48 -3.54 11.79
N ASN A 715 35.60 -2.26 11.42
CA ASN A 715 36.85 -1.52 11.42
C ASN A 715 37.19 -0.91 12.78
N THR A 716 36.17 -0.56 13.57
CA THR A 716 36.32 0.23 14.81
C THR A 716 35.84 -0.49 16.07
N ASN A 717 35.07 -1.58 15.93
CA ASN A 717 34.35 -2.27 17.00
C ASN A 717 33.42 -1.34 17.81
N GLN A 718 32.99 -0.23 17.20
CA GLN A 718 32.03 0.69 17.78
C GLN A 718 30.61 0.26 17.44
N THR A 719 29.69 0.36 18.40
CA THR A 719 28.26 0.10 18.18
C THR A 719 27.66 1.03 17.11
N LEU A 720 26.51 0.65 16.56
CA LEU A 720 25.80 1.41 15.51
C LEU A 720 25.62 2.90 15.83
N GLU A 721 25.35 3.25 17.09
CA GLU A 721 25.17 4.63 17.57
C GLU A 721 26.46 5.47 17.59
N ASN A 722 27.62 4.82 17.72
CA ASN A 722 28.92 5.48 17.88
C ASN A 722 29.74 5.52 16.59
N ALA A 723 29.61 4.50 15.73
CA ALA A 723 30.28 4.48 14.45
C ALA A 723 29.69 5.54 13.50
N ARG A 724 30.57 6.26 12.79
CA ARG A 724 30.18 7.38 11.92
C ARG A 724 29.66 6.88 10.57
N ASN A 725 28.63 7.56 10.06
CA ASN A 725 28.06 7.32 8.72
C ASN A 725 27.72 5.85 8.46
N ASN A 726 27.08 5.19 9.43
CA ASN A 726 26.57 3.84 9.22
C ASN A 726 25.44 3.84 8.19
N ASP A 727 25.43 2.87 7.28
CA ASP A 727 24.27 2.52 6.45
C ASP A 727 24.24 1.01 6.23
N ARG A 728 23.15 0.52 5.65
CA ARG A 728 22.97 -0.88 5.30
C ARG A 728 23.68 -1.20 3.99
N ASP A 729 24.52 -2.22 4.00
CA ASP A 729 25.11 -2.78 2.77
C ASP A 729 25.26 -4.30 2.87
N HIS A 730 25.76 -4.90 1.80
CA HIS A 730 25.88 -6.34 1.64
C HIS A 730 27.13 -6.88 2.35
N LEU A 731 27.00 -7.99 3.07
CA LEU A 731 28.13 -8.73 3.62
C LEU A 731 28.86 -9.50 2.51
N PHE A 732 28.12 -10.12 1.60
CA PHE A 732 28.64 -10.65 0.33
C PHE A 732 28.45 -9.59 -0.76
N PRO A 733 29.52 -8.95 -1.26
CA PRO A 733 29.42 -7.81 -2.15
C PRO A 733 28.65 -8.13 -3.44
N LYS A 734 27.62 -7.34 -3.73
CA LYS A 734 26.79 -7.51 -4.93
C LYS A 734 27.60 -7.55 -6.23
N ALA A 735 28.70 -6.80 -6.32
CA ALA A 735 29.53 -6.74 -7.52
C ALA A 735 30.18 -8.08 -7.89
N GLU A 736 30.43 -8.96 -6.92
CA GLU A 736 31.01 -10.30 -7.15
C GLU A 736 29.93 -11.38 -7.16
N PHE A 737 28.89 -11.24 -6.34
CA PHE A 737 27.83 -12.23 -6.16
C PHE A 737 26.53 -11.89 -6.92
N HIS A 738 26.58 -11.03 -7.94
CA HIS A 738 25.38 -10.55 -8.66
C HIS A 738 24.58 -11.68 -9.34
N SER A 739 25.21 -12.79 -9.67
CA SER A 739 24.57 -13.98 -10.26
C SER A 739 23.73 -14.77 -9.26
N MET A 740 23.93 -14.55 -7.96
CA MET A 740 23.17 -15.23 -6.92
C MET A 740 21.77 -14.61 -6.78
N ARG A 741 20.74 -15.43 -6.93
CA ARG A 741 19.32 -15.01 -6.88
C ARG A 741 18.97 -14.19 -5.64
N ASN A 742 19.52 -14.55 -4.47
CA ASN A 742 19.19 -13.95 -3.18
C ASN A 742 20.22 -12.92 -2.69
N VAL A 743 21.10 -12.41 -3.57
CA VAL A 743 22.15 -11.45 -3.17
C VAL A 743 21.60 -10.20 -2.50
N ASN A 744 20.42 -9.70 -2.90
CA ASN A 744 19.77 -8.53 -2.29
C ASN A 744 18.82 -8.90 -1.13
N SER A 745 18.82 -10.15 -0.65
CA SER A 745 18.00 -10.56 0.50
C SER A 745 18.45 -9.81 1.76
N ILE A 746 17.51 -9.52 2.66
CA ILE A 746 17.77 -9.01 4.01
C ILE A 746 18.80 -9.86 4.77
N LEU A 747 18.85 -11.17 4.49
CA LEU A 747 19.82 -12.10 5.07
C LEU A 747 21.27 -11.84 4.64
N ASN A 748 21.51 -11.07 3.57
CA ASN A 748 22.83 -10.61 3.16
C ASN A 748 23.13 -9.16 3.59
N MET A 749 22.18 -8.47 4.23
CA MET A 749 22.33 -7.06 4.60
C MET A 749 22.81 -6.92 6.04
N SER A 750 23.53 -5.85 6.32
CA SER A 750 23.94 -5.48 7.68
C SER A 750 24.25 -3.99 7.79
N TRP A 751 24.21 -3.44 9.00
CA TRP A 751 24.70 -2.09 9.28
C TRP A 751 26.23 -2.07 9.30
N MET A 752 26.82 -1.06 8.65
CA MET A 752 28.28 -0.87 8.63
C MET A 752 28.64 0.57 8.28
N SER A 753 29.81 1.03 8.72
CA SER A 753 30.31 2.36 8.38
C SER A 753 30.71 2.45 6.91
N ASP A 754 30.72 3.67 6.37
CA ASP A 754 31.26 3.94 5.03
C ASP A 754 32.67 3.38 4.82
N GLU A 755 33.53 3.43 5.85
CA GLU A 755 34.91 2.92 5.76
C GLU A 755 34.94 1.40 5.68
N THR A 756 34.19 0.72 6.53
CA THR A 756 34.03 -0.75 6.49
C THR A 756 33.46 -1.19 5.14
N ASN A 757 32.42 -0.50 4.66
CA ASN A 757 31.80 -0.80 3.38
C ASN A 757 32.78 -0.66 2.21
N ARG A 758 33.60 0.41 2.19
CA ARG A 758 34.64 0.61 1.16
C ARG A 758 35.66 -0.51 1.20
N LYS A 759 36.09 -0.96 2.38
CA LYS A 759 37.01 -2.11 2.52
C LYS A 759 36.38 -3.39 1.99
N ILE A 760 35.16 -3.74 2.43
CA ILE A 760 34.43 -4.92 1.95
C ILE A 760 34.34 -4.92 0.42
N LYS A 761 33.95 -3.80 -0.20
CA LYS A 761 33.88 -3.64 -1.66
C LYS A 761 35.23 -3.78 -2.36
N ARG A 762 36.33 -3.33 -1.75
CA ARG A 762 37.68 -3.42 -2.29
C ARG A 762 38.15 -4.87 -2.42
N TYR A 763 37.91 -5.70 -1.40
CA TYR A 763 38.36 -7.09 -1.39
C TYR A 763 37.42 -8.06 -2.14
N LYS A 764 36.21 -7.62 -2.48
CA LYS A 764 35.17 -8.34 -3.27
C LYS A 764 34.62 -9.63 -2.66
N LYS A 765 35.40 -10.37 -1.89
CA LYS A 765 35.08 -11.67 -1.32
C LYS A 765 35.19 -11.67 0.21
N PRO A 766 34.22 -12.28 0.92
CA PRO A 766 34.29 -12.47 2.37
C PRO A 766 35.57 -13.13 2.87
N SER A 767 36.02 -14.20 2.23
CA SER A 767 37.27 -14.89 2.60
C SER A 767 38.49 -13.97 2.62
N ALA A 768 38.49 -12.94 1.77
CA ALA A 768 39.57 -11.96 1.65
C ALA A 768 39.46 -10.84 2.68
N TYR A 769 38.31 -10.16 2.79
CA TYR A 769 38.21 -9.05 3.75
C TYR A 769 38.22 -9.52 5.20
N VAL A 770 37.67 -10.71 5.50
CA VAL A 770 37.68 -11.27 6.86
C VAL A 770 39.11 -11.47 7.34
N LYS A 771 39.96 -12.10 6.52
CA LYS A 771 41.38 -12.28 6.82
C LYS A 771 42.09 -10.95 7.04
N GLU A 772 41.77 -9.95 6.23
CA GLU A 772 42.37 -8.63 6.38
C GLU A 772 41.95 -7.93 7.66
N PHE A 773 40.66 -7.93 8.01
CA PHE A 773 40.20 -7.32 9.26
C PHE A 773 40.88 -7.98 10.47
N ILE A 774 40.91 -9.31 10.51
CA ILE A 774 41.58 -10.07 11.60
C ILE A 774 43.05 -9.65 11.72
N LYS A 775 43.77 -9.57 10.60
CA LYS A 775 45.19 -9.21 10.58
C LYS A 775 45.44 -7.74 10.95
N GLU A 776 44.76 -6.80 10.30
CA GLU A 776 45.05 -5.36 10.42
C GLU A 776 44.42 -4.71 11.65
N LYS A 777 43.25 -5.18 12.08
CA LYS A 777 42.43 -4.48 13.10
C LYS A 777 42.36 -5.23 14.43
N TYR A 778 42.47 -6.55 14.40
CA TYR A 778 42.39 -7.38 15.60
C TYR A 778 43.72 -8.09 15.92
N GLY A 779 44.83 -7.72 15.27
CA GLY A 779 46.16 -8.25 15.59
C GLY A 779 46.30 -9.76 15.44
N GLY A 780 45.51 -10.38 14.56
CA GLY A 780 45.43 -11.84 14.39
C GLY A 780 44.43 -12.54 15.33
N ASN A 781 43.72 -11.79 16.18
CA ASN A 781 42.76 -12.36 17.13
C ASN A 781 41.39 -12.65 16.48
N GLU A 782 41.28 -13.81 15.85
CA GLU A 782 40.04 -14.29 15.22
C GLU A 782 38.84 -14.34 16.18
N LYS A 783 39.06 -14.69 17.46
CA LYS A 783 37.98 -14.77 18.45
C LYS A 783 37.34 -13.41 18.74
N GLU A 784 38.14 -12.35 18.70
CA GLU A 784 37.64 -10.98 18.94
C GLU A 784 36.84 -10.47 17.74
N PHE A 785 37.27 -10.77 16.52
CA PHE A 785 36.49 -10.46 15.33
C PHE A 785 35.18 -11.28 15.26
N LEU A 786 35.20 -12.55 15.68
CA LEU A 786 33.98 -13.35 15.74
C LEU A 786 32.93 -12.73 16.69
N LYS A 787 33.35 -12.16 17.83
CA LYS A 787 32.44 -11.41 18.72
C LYS A 787 31.81 -10.19 18.05
N VAL A 788 32.55 -9.51 17.17
CA VAL A 788 32.00 -8.41 16.36
C VAL A 788 30.93 -8.96 15.42
N LEU A 789 31.21 -10.06 14.73
CA LEU A 789 30.26 -10.70 13.81
C LEU A 789 29.00 -11.27 14.50
N GLU A 790 29.12 -11.74 15.75
CA GLU A 790 27.97 -12.17 16.55
C GLU A 790 26.92 -11.06 16.70
N SER A 791 27.35 -9.79 16.82
CA SER A 791 26.45 -8.62 16.87
C SER A 791 25.69 -8.35 15.55
N HIS A 792 25.99 -9.12 14.49
CA HIS A 792 25.32 -9.08 13.20
C HIS A 792 24.57 -10.38 12.88
N PHE A 793 24.30 -11.21 13.90
CA PHE A 793 23.70 -12.54 13.79
C PHE A 793 24.51 -13.50 12.91
N ILE A 794 25.83 -13.49 13.05
CA ILE A 794 26.74 -14.38 12.34
C ILE A 794 27.43 -15.27 13.39
N ASN A 795 26.96 -16.52 13.52
CA ASN A 795 27.58 -17.52 14.39
C ASN A 795 28.81 -18.16 13.74
N LYS A 796 29.42 -19.13 14.43
CA LYS A 796 30.59 -19.85 13.92
C LYS A 796 30.35 -20.53 12.56
N ASN A 797 29.20 -21.18 12.35
CA ASN A 797 28.89 -21.85 11.08
C ASN A 797 28.78 -20.84 9.93
N ALA A 798 28.06 -19.73 10.13
CA ALA A 798 27.93 -18.67 9.12
C ALA A 798 29.30 -18.01 8.83
N TYR A 799 30.12 -17.81 9.86
CA TYR A 799 31.50 -17.35 9.70
C TYR A 799 32.36 -18.33 8.89
N ASP A 800 32.23 -19.64 9.12
CA ASP A 800 32.95 -20.66 8.35
C ASP A 800 32.51 -20.64 6.88
N SER A 801 31.22 -20.41 6.59
CA SER A 801 30.75 -20.16 5.22
C SER A 801 31.34 -18.88 4.61
N MET A 802 31.47 -17.79 5.38
CA MET A 802 32.14 -16.55 4.90
C MET A 802 33.60 -16.80 4.53
N THR A 803 34.35 -17.56 5.34
CA THR A 803 35.78 -17.81 5.06
C THR A 803 36.02 -18.71 3.84
N HIS A 804 35.00 -19.43 3.38
CA HIS A 804 35.01 -20.25 2.17
C HIS A 804 34.23 -19.64 0.99
N ASP A 805 33.74 -18.40 1.13
CA ASP A 805 32.89 -17.71 0.14
C ASP A 805 31.60 -18.49 -0.22
N ASP A 806 31.12 -19.37 0.67
CA ASP A 806 29.89 -20.14 0.51
C ASP A 806 28.68 -19.27 0.84
N PHE A 807 28.15 -18.59 -0.18
CA PHE A 807 26.99 -17.74 -0.04
C PHE A 807 25.72 -18.49 0.39
N GLN A 808 25.50 -19.72 -0.09
CA GLN A 808 24.27 -20.47 0.21
C GLN A 808 24.28 -21.02 1.63
N GLY A 809 25.42 -21.55 2.08
CA GLY A 809 25.61 -21.94 3.48
C GLY A 809 25.47 -20.75 4.41
N PHE A 810 26.08 -19.61 4.07
CA PHE A 810 25.98 -18.38 4.87
C PHE A 810 24.54 -17.92 5.06
N ILE A 811 23.78 -17.82 3.97
CA ILE A 811 22.39 -17.35 4.03
C ILE A 811 21.51 -18.32 4.81
N SER A 812 21.70 -19.64 4.63
CA SER A 812 20.92 -20.66 5.35
C SER A 812 21.17 -20.64 6.86
N GLU A 813 22.44 -20.51 7.28
CA GLU A 813 22.78 -20.44 8.71
C GLU A 813 22.30 -19.13 9.33
N ARG A 814 22.46 -18.00 8.63
CA ARG A 814 22.01 -16.69 9.10
C ARG A 814 20.49 -16.58 9.20
N GLU A 815 19.75 -17.23 8.29
CA GLU A 815 18.29 -17.29 8.35
C GLU A 815 17.80 -17.96 9.64
N LYS A 816 18.39 -19.10 10.03
CA LYS A 816 18.04 -19.81 11.26
C LYS A 816 18.19 -18.93 12.50
N ILE A 817 19.30 -18.19 12.59
CA ILE A 817 19.58 -17.31 13.73
C ILE A 817 18.59 -16.15 13.78
N ILE A 818 18.32 -15.52 12.64
CA ILE A 818 17.38 -14.40 12.57
C ILE A 818 15.96 -14.86 12.89
N LEU A 819 15.53 -16.02 12.37
CA LEU A 819 14.22 -16.59 12.71
C LEU A 819 14.11 -16.87 14.21
N ASP A 820 15.16 -17.39 14.86
CA ASP A 820 15.16 -17.59 16.32
C ASP A 820 15.04 -16.25 17.09
N LYS A 821 15.75 -15.21 16.65
CA LYS A 821 15.62 -13.86 17.22
C LYS A 821 14.21 -13.30 17.05
N ILE A 822 13.59 -13.48 15.88
CA ILE A 822 12.19 -13.08 15.61
C ILE A 822 11.23 -13.84 16.54
N LYS A 823 11.40 -15.16 16.65
CA LYS A 823 10.59 -16.04 17.51
C LYS A 823 10.59 -15.56 18.96
N ASN A 824 11.78 -15.29 19.49
CA ASN A 824 11.97 -14.80 20.86
C ASN A 824 11.35 -13.41 21.05
N ALA A 825 11.53 -12.51 20.08
CA ALA A 825 10.96 -11.16 20.12
C ALA A 825 9.42 -11.16 20.11
N MET A 826 8.79 -12.12 19.42
CA MET A 826 7.34 -12.32 19.39
C MET A 826 6.80 -13.06 20.62
N GLY A 827 7.65 -13.48 21.56
CA GLY A 827 7.23 -14.20 22.76
C GLY A 827 6.64 -15.58 22.46
N ILE A 828 7.14 -16.27 21.44
CA ILE A 828 6.75 -17.64 21.12
C ILE A 828 7.54 -18.58 22.06
N VAL A 829 6.96 -18.90 23.22
CA VAL A 829 7.59 -19.74 24.24
C VAL A 829 7.48 -21.22 23.86
N GLY A 830 8.62 -21.88 23.69
CA GLY A 830 8.74 -23.33 23.58
C GLY A 830 9.90 -23.76 22.67
N PRO A 831 10.61 -24.87 22.96
CA PRO A 831 11.59 -25.47 22.05
C PRO A 831 10.87 -25.84 20.75
N THR A 832 11.63 -26.16 19.69
CA THR A 832 11.14 -26.99 18.57
C THR A 832 10.08 -27.95 19.11
N HIS A 833 8.81 -27.75 18.78
CA HIS A 833 7.82 -28.72 19.22
C HIS A 833 8.07 -29.97 18.39
N ASP A 834 8.77 -30.87 19.07
CA ASP A 834 8.89 -32.29 18.82
C ASP A 834 7.53 -32.95 18.62
N HIS A 835 6.38 -32.28 18.63
CA HIS A 835 5.10 -32.84 18.23
C HIS A 835 4.17 -31.79 17.62
N THR A 836 3.65 -32.07 16.42
CA THR A 836 2.58 -31.29 15.78
C THR A 836 1.25 -31.98 16.05
N LEU A 837 0.36 -31.32 16.81
CA LEU A 837 -0.98 -31.84 17.09
C LEU A 837 -1.84 -31.84 15.82
N ILE A 838 -2.56 -32.93 15.61
CA ILE A 838 -3.53 -33.14 14.54
C ILE A 838 -4.92 -33.19 15.19
N THR A 839 -5.86 -32.39 14.70
CA THR A 839 -7.21 -32.27 15.29
C THR A 839 -8.31 -32.40 14.22
N PRO A 840 -9.49 -32.97 14.53
CA PRO A 840 -10.62 -33.04 13.60
C PRO A 840 -11.07 -31.68 13.05
N GLU A 841 -10.90 -30.63 13.84
CA GLU A 841 -11.31 -29.26 13.49
C GLU A 841 -10.36 -28.60 12.47
N GLN A 842 -9.18 -29.18 12.21
CA GLN A 842 -8.14 -28.59 11.36
C GLN A 842 -7.64 -29.55 10.24
N PRO A 843 -8.54 -30.14 9.42
CA PRO A 843 -8.17 -31.21 8.48
C PRO A 843 -7.16 -30.76 7.41
N PHE A 844 -7.19 -29.48 7.00
CA PHE A 844 -6.21 -28.92 6.06
C PHE A 844 -4.84 -28.75 6.72
N SER A 845 -4.80 -28.12 7.90
CA SER A 845 -3.55 -27.91 8.65
C SER A 845 -2.87 -29.24 9.03
N ASN A 846 -3.65 -30.28 9.31
CA ASN A 846 -3.14 -31.63 9.57
C ASN A 846 -2.37 -32.19 8.37
N ARG A 847 -2.91 -32.02 7.15
CA ARG A 847 -2.23 -32.45 5.91
C ARG A 847 -0.96 -31.65 5.67
N VAL A 848 -1.01 -30.33 5.90
CA VAL A 848 0.16 -29.45 5.77
C VAL A 848 1.26 -29.83 6.76
N ALA A 849 0.92 -30.16 8.01
CA ALA A 849 1.87 -30.65 9.01
C ALA A 849 2.59 -31.93 8.54
N PHE A 850 1.84 -32.88 7.97
CA PHE A 850 2.39 -34.12 7.45
C PHE A 850 3.27 -33.89 6.21
N TRP A 851 2.84 -33.02 5.28
CA TRP A 851 3.65 -32.61 4.13
C TRP A 851 4.96 -31.97 4.57
N ASN A 852 4.93 -31.13 5.59
CA ASN A 852 6.11 -30.47 6.13
C ASN A 852 7.07 -31.48 6.77
N ALA A 853 6.56 -32.50 7.47
CA ALA A 853 7.40 -33.57 8.01
C ALA A 853 8.17 -34.30 6.90
N ILE A 854 7.49 -34.67 5.80
CA ILE A 854 8.12 -35.31 4.63
C ILE A 854 9.10 -34.35 3.91
N LYS A 855 8.70 -33.09 3.67
CA LYS A 855 9.54 -32.07 3.00
C LYS A 855 10.79 -31.73 3.81
N SER A 856 10.74 -31.86 5.13
CA SER A 856 11.89 -31.60 6.00
C SER A 856 12.98 -32.67 5.87
N CYS A 857 12.63 -33.88 5.41
CA CYS A 857 13.55 -35.01 5.26
C CYS A 857 14.61 -34.75 4.19
N ASP A 858 15.80 -35.29 4.45
CA ASP A 858 17.00 -35.10 3.65
C ASP A 858 17.82 -36.39 3.52
N GLY A 859 18.47 -36.55 2.36
CA GLY A 859 19.23 -37.74 2.00
C GLY A 859 18.35 -38.93 1.63
N TYR A 860 17.64 -39.47 2.61
CA TYR A 860 16.76 -40.63 2.47
C TYR A 860 15.45 -40.45 3.25
N ILE A 861 14.43 -41.22 2.87
CA ILE A 861 13.18 -41.38 3.61
C ILE A 861 12.95 -42.87 3.83
N TYR A 862 13.03 -43.32 5.08
CA TYR A 862 12.63 -44.67 5.46
C TYR A 862 11.31 -44.59 6.22
N TRP A 863 10.25 -45.14 5.64
CA TRP A 863 8.90 -45.08 6.19
C TRP A 863 8.50 -46.46 6.69
N ILE A 864 8.23 -46.55 8.00
CA ILE A 864 7.77 -47.76 8.66
C ILE A 864 6.31 -47.55 9.06
N ASP A 865 5.40 -48.22 8.38
CA ASP A 865 3.99 -48.23 8.75
C ASP A 865 3.36 -49.58 8.36
N LYS A 866 3.04 -50.39 9.37
CA LYS A 866 2.43 -51.71 9.16
C LYS A 866 1.16 -51.66 8.31
N TYR A 867 0.45 -50.54 8.37
CA TYR A 867 -0.83 -50.33 7.70
C TYR A 867 -0.73 -49.32 6.54
N PHE A 868 0.47 -49.04 6.05
CA PHE A 868 0.72 -48.14 4.94
C PHE A 868 -0.22 -48.45 3.76
N SER A 869 -0.89 -47.41 3.28
CA SER A 869 -1.97 -47.49 2.29
C SER A 869 -1.63 -46.67 1.03
N LYS A 870 -2.58 -46.57 0.10
CA LYS A 870 -2.43 -45.74 -1.10
C LYS A 870 -2.27 -44.26 -0.75
N GLU A 871 -2.94 -43.80 0.30
CA GLU A 871 -2.86 -42.43 0.83
C GLU A 871 -1.43 -42.08 1.23
N GLY A 872 -0.65 -43.04 1.75
CA GLY A 872 0.78 -42.86 2.02
C GLY A 872 1.60 -42.61 0.75
N LEU A 873 1.30 -43.29 -0.35
CA LEU A 873 1.93 -43.06 -1.66
C LEU A 873 1.56 -41.68 -2.21
N GLU A 874 0.30 -41.26 -2.06
CA GLU A 874 -0.16 -39.93 -2.48
C GLU A 874 0.54 -38.80 -1.70
N LEU A 875 0.70 -38.97 -0.38
CA LEU A 875 1.44 -38.02 0.45
C LEU A 875 2.91 -37.90 0.03
N LEU A 876 3.58 -39.03 -0.24
CA LEU A 876 4.95 -39.03 -0.77
C LEU A 876 5.02 -38.33 -2.13
N SER A 877 4.12 -38.65 -3.07
CA SER A 877 4.10 -38.05 -4.40
C SER A 877 3.99 -36.52 -4.35
N GLN A 878 3.16 -36.00 -3.45
CA GLN A 878 2.91 -34.56 -3.30
C GLN A 878 4.01 -33.80 -2.53
N SER A 879 4.72 -34.48 -1.63
CA SER A 879 5.59 -33.83 -0.64
C SER A 879 7.07 -34.09 -0.82
N LEU A 880 7.44 -35.13 -1.57
CA LEU A 880 8.83 -35.53 -1.74
C LEU A 880 9.62 -34.45 -2.48
N ASP A 881 10.64 -33.89 -1.83
CA ASP A 881 11.63 -33.05 -2.49
C ASP A 881 12.73 -33.93 -3.13
N THR A 882 12.64 -34.14 -4.44
CA THR A 882 13.57 -34.98 -5.19
C THR A 882 14.98 -34.39 -5.33
N ASN A 883 15.18 -33.11 -4.97
CA ASN A 883 16.52 -32.52 -4.92
C ASN A 883 17.25 -32.90 -3.63
N ARG A 884 16.50 -33.10 -2.53
CA ARG A 884 17.04 -33.37 -1.20
C ARG A 884 17.06 -34.86 -0.86
N THR A 885 16.14 -35.64 -1.40
CA THR A 885 15.99 -37.07 -1.09
C THR A 885 16.24 -37.92 -2.34
N LYS A 886 17.14 -38.89 -2.23
CA LYS A 886 17.53 -39.80 -3.34
C LYS A 886 17.10 -41.24 -3.13
N THR A 887 16.72 -41.60 -1.91
CA THR A 887 16.30 -42.97 -1.57
C THR A 887 15.03 -42.94 -0.72
N VAL A 888 14.04 -43.74 -1.10
CA VAL A 888 12.80 -43.96 -0.34
C VAL A 888 12.64 -45.46 -0.08
N LYS A 889 12.58 -45.88 1.17
CA LYS A 889 12.33 -47.28 1.54
C LYS A 889 11.08 -47.37 2.40
N ILE A 890 10.15 -48.25 2.06
CA ILE A 890 8.85 -48.39 2.74
C ILE A 890 8.71 -49.80 3.31
N LEU A 891 8.37 -49.91 4.59
CA LEU A 891 8.19 -51.18 5.28
C LEU A 891 6.74 -51.34 5.75
N ILE A 892 6.08 -52.39 5.29
CA ILE A 892 4.65 -52.66 5.55
C ILE A 892 4.43 -54.06 6.12
N SER A 893 3.23 -54.33 6.64
CA SER A 893 2.83 -55.69 7.02
C SER A 893 2.15 -56.45 5.88
N ILE A 894 2.17 -57.78 5.95
CA ILE A 894 1.53 -58.68 4.98
C ILE A 894 0.03 -58.42 4.77
N GLU A 895 -0.67 -57.82 5.73
CA GLU A 895 -2.12 -57.58 5.66
C GLU A 895 -2.50 -56.54 4.59
N LYS A 896 -1.61 -55.57 4.33
CA LYS A 896 -1.79 -54.53 3.30
C LYS A 896 -1.15 -54.89 1.96
N ALA A 897 -0.38 -55.97 1.90
CA ALA A 897 0.29 -56.42 0.69
C ALA A 897 -0.65 -57.27 -0.18
N ASP A 898 -1.54 -56.62 -0.95
CA ASP A 898 -2.37 -57.25 -1.98
C ASP A 898 -1.92 -56.89 -3.42
N GLU A 899 -2.46 -57.60 -4.42
CA GLU A 899 -2.06 -57.42 -5.82
C GLU A 899 -2.38 -56.00 -6.33
N LYS A 900 -3.47 -55.40 -5.84
CA LYS A 900 -3.89 -54.05 -6.25
C LYS A 900 -2.89 -53.02 -5.74
N PHE A 901 -2.52 -53.08 -4.46
CA PHE A 901 -1.52 -52.21 -3.88
C PHE A 901 -0.14 -52.41 -4.51
N ARG A 902 0.26 -53.67 -4.77
CA ARG A 902 1.51 -54.00 -5.48
C ARG A 902 1.57 -53.36 -6.87
N SER A 903 0.47 -53.40 -7.63
CA SER A 903 0.39 -52.77 -8.95
C SER A 903 0.58 -51.25 -8.84
N VAL A 904 -0.12 -50.58 -7.93
CA VAL A 904 -0.02 -49.12 -7.74
C VAL A 904 1.38 -48.71 -7.29
N PHE A 905 2.01 -49.48 -6.41
CA PHE A 905 3.38 -49.23 -5.97
C PHE A 905 4.38 -49.36 -7.12
N LYS A 906 4.18 -50.32 -8.03
CA LYS A 906 5.05 -50.50 -9.21
C LYS A 906 5.06 -49.24 -10.09
N ASP A 907 3.89 -48.67 -10.37
CA ASP A 907 3.76 -47.44 -11.15
C ASP A 907 4.44 -46.25 -10.43
N PHE A 908 4.20 -46.10 -9.13
CA PHE A 908 4.82 -45.05 -8.31
C PHE A 908 6.34 -45.14 -8.26
N ARG A 909 6.88 -46.36 -8.11
CA ARG A 909 8.32 -46.61 -8.12
C ARG A 909 8.94 -46.23 -9.46
N ASP A 910 8.30 -46.60 -10.56
CA ASP A 910 8.79 -46.33 -11.90
C ASP A 910 8.74 -44.81 -12.20
N GLU A 911 7.74 -44.09 -11.67
CA GLU A 911 7.68 -42.62 -11.70
C GLU A 911 8.86 -41.97 -10.93
N LEU A 912 9.14 -42.43 -9.71
CA LEU A 912 10.27 -41.90 -8.91
C LEU A 912 11.63 -42.22 -9.53
N LYS A 913 11.76 -43.36 -10.21
CA LYS A 913 12.96 -43.71 -10.98
C LYS A 913 13.25 -42.68 -12.07
N ASN A 914 12.22 -42.18 -12.76
CA ASN A 914 12.38 -41.10 -13.76
C ASN A 914 12.83 -39.77 -13.13
N LYS A 915 12.62 -39.58 -11.83
CA LYS A 915 13.06 -38.42 -11.05
C LYS A 915 14.41 -38.65 -10.34
N ASN A 916 15.17 -39.70 -10.71
CA ASN A 916 16.43 -40.12 -10.08
C ASN A 916 16.30 -40.38 -8.57
N VAL A 917 15.17 -40.96 -8.14
CA VAL A 917 14.95 -41.41 -6.75
C VAL A 917 14.77 -42.93 -6.76
N ILE A 918 15.57 -43.64 -5.95
CA ILE A 918 15.45 -45.08 -5.76
C ILE A 918 14.33 -45.33 -4.74
N CYS A 919 13.28 -46.05 -5.12
CA CYS A 919 12.19 -46.41 -4.23
C CYS A 919 12.05 -47.93 -4.11
N GLU A 920 12.03 -48.44 -2.87
CA GLU A 920 11.87 -49.86 -2.56
C GLU A 920 10.78 -50.05 -1.50
N LEU A 921 10.05 -51.16 -1.57
CA LEU A 921 9.05 -51.52 -0.56
C LEU A 921 9.16 -53.00 -0.20
N ARG A 922 9.23 -53.27 1.10
CA ARG A 922 9.30 -54.64 1.64
C ARG A 922 8.16 -54.93 2.60
N VAL A 923 7.81 -56.21 2.67
CA VAL A 923 6.70 -56.76 3.42
C VAL A 923 7.22 -57.65 4.54
N ILE A 924 6.80 -57.35 5.77
CA ILE A 924 7.09 -58.16 6.95
C ILE A 924 6.15 -59.36 6.95
N THR A 925 6.71 -60.56 6.78
CA THR A 925 5.97 -61.84 6.82
C THR A 925 6.15 -62.61 8.13
N ASP A 926 7.23 -62.37 8.88
CA ASP A 926 7.46 -62.98 10.20
C ASP A 926 6.50 -62.40 11.26
N SER A 927 5.72 -63.29 11.90
CA SER A 927 4.70 -62.90 12.88
C SER A 927 5.28 -62.34 14.18
N LYS A 928 6.45 -62.81 14.63
CA LYS A 928 7.13 -62.29 15.82
C LYS A 928 7.66 -60.88 15.55
N LEU A 929 8.30 -60.67 14.40
CA LEU A 929 8.79 -59.35 13.99
C LEU A 929 7.64 -58.36 13.79
N LYS A 930 6.55 -58.79 13.16
CA LYS A 930 5.35 -57.95 13.01
C LYS A 930 4.76 -57.54 14.38
N SER A 931 4.77 -58.46 15.34
CA SER A 931 4.22 -58.21 16.68
C SER A 931 5.05 -57.24 17.51
N SER A 932 6.37 -57.11 17.25
CA SER A 932 7.26 -56.22 18.02
C SER A 932 7.25 -54.76 17.54
N ILE A 933 6.71 -54.49 16.34
CA ILE A 933 6.63 -53.15 15.77
C ILE A 933 5.26 -52.56 16.12
N HIS A 934 5.20 -51.55 16.99
CA HIS A 934 3.94 -50.92 17.40
C HIS A 934 3.72 -49.54 16.80
N ASP A 935 4.71 -48.65 16.86
CA ASP A 935 4.58 -47.30 16.32
C ASP A 935 4.88 -47.23 14.81
N ARG A 936 4.81 -46.02 14.26
CA ARG A 936 5.10 -45.73 12.86
C ARG A 936 6.14 -44.64 12.80
N TRP A 937 7.07 -44.74 11.87
CA TRP A 937 8.18 -43.80 11.77
C TRP A 937 8.46 -43.35 10.35
N ILE A 938 8.93 -42.11 10.23
CA ILE A 938 9.67 -41.60 9.07
C ILE A 938 11.08 -41.27 9.53
N LEU A 939 12.10 -41.85 8.91
CA LEU A 939 13.51 -41.57 9.18
C LEU A 939 14.18 -40.90 7.98
N SER A 940 14.99 -39.88 8.23
CA SER A 940 15.91 -39.26 7.27
C SER A 940 17.32 -39.17 7.84
N LYS A 941 18.25 -38.59 7.07
CA LYS A 941 19.63 -38.40 7.51
C LYS A 941 19.69 -37.65 8.84
N ASN A 942 18.99 -36.53 8.94
CA ASN A 942 19.03 -35.66 10.11
C ASN A 942 17.78 -35.71 10.99
N ASN A 943 16.65 -36.24 10.51
CA ASN A 943 15.37 -36.22 11.23
C ASN A 943 14.81 -37.62 11.46
N CYS A 944 14.04 -37.80 12.53
CA CYS A 944 13.20 -38.98 12.72
C CYS A 944 11.88 -38.53 13.36
N TYR A 945 10.76 -39.00 12.81
CA TYR A 945 9.41 -38.67 13.26
C TYR A 945 8.65 -39.94 13.60
N ASN A 946 7.96 -39.97 14.73
CA ASN A 946 6.84 -40.86 15.01
C ASN A 946 5.57 -40.21 14.46
N ILE A 947 4.78 -40.95 13.67
CA ILE A 947 3.67 -40.39 12.89
C ILE A 947 2.34 -41.14 13.11
N PRO A 948 1.18 -40.48 12.93
CA PRO A 948 -0.07 -41.20 12.74
C PRO A 948 -0.08 -41.96 11.42
N SER A 949 -1.05 -42.87 11.21
CA SER A 949 -1.25 -43.42 9.87
C SER A 949 -1.75 -42.34 8.91
N ALA A 950 -1.41 -42.46 7.62
CA ALA A 950 -1.91 -41.57 6.58
C ALA A 950 -3.45 -41.50 6.55
N ASP A 951 -4.11 -42.65 6.81
CA ASP A 951 -5.57 -42.75 6.92
C ASP A 951 -6.14 -41.92 8.08
N THR A 952 -5.50 -41.91 9.25
CA THR A 952 -5.94 -41.14 10.43
C THR A 952 -5.88 -39.63 10.15
N VAL A 953 -4.84 -39.19 9.43
CA VAL A 953 -4.71 -37.80 8.99
C VAL A 953 -5.78 -37.44 7.96
N ALA A 954 -6.04 -38.34 7.00
CA ALA A 954 -7.07 -38.13 5.98
C ALA A 954 -8.48 -38.04 6.56
N ARG A 955 -8.76 -38.76 7.66
CA ARG A 955 -10.05 -38.78 8.36
C ARG A 955 -10.21 -37.69 9.42
N GLY A 956 -9.17 -36.92 9.73
CA GLY A 956 -9.21 -35.85 10.72
C GLY A 956 -9.48 -36.37 12.14
N GLN A 957 -8.72 -37.34 12.63
CA GLN A 957 -8.81 -37.76 14.04
C GLN A 957 -7.74 -37.09 14.89
N TYR A 958 -7.98 -36.94 16.20
CA TYR A 958 -6.98 -36.45 17.15
C TYR A 958 -5.74 -37.35 17.16
N SER A 959 -4.56 -36.76 16.90
CA SER A 959 -3.26 -37.46 16.94
C SER A 959 -2.12 -36.45 17.04
N GLU A 960 -0.86 -36.91 17.04
CA GLU A 960 0.32 -36.06 16.93
C GLU A 960 1.35 -36.62 15.93
N ILE A 961 2.13 -35.73 15.29
CA ILE A 961 3.36 -36.07 14.56
C ILE A 961 4.54 -35.65 15.42
N LYS A 962 5.30 -36.61 15.96
CA LYS A 962 6.33 -36.35 16.96
C LYS A 962 7.76 -36.53 16.43
N ALA A 963 8.61 -35.50 16.39
CA ALA A 963 10.05 -35.69 16.18
C ALA A 963 10.67 -36.43 17.38
N THR A 964 11.58 -37.36 17.11
CA THR A 964 12.12 -38.29 18.12
C THR A 964 13.55 -38.69 17.81
N GLU A 965 14.37 -38.81 18.85
CA GLU A 965 15.73 -39.36 18.73
C GLU A 965 15.75 -40.90 18.75
N ASN A 966 14.65 -41.54 19.17
CA ASN A 966 14.53 -42.99 19.26
C ASN A 966 14.34 -43.61 17.87
N LYS A 967 15.46 -43.86 17.18
CA LYS A 967 15.46 -44.50 15.86
C LYS A 967 15.16 -46.01 15.99
N PRO A 968 14.15 -46.53 15.28
CA PRO A 968 13.94 -47.97 15.21
C PRO A 968 15.12 -48.69 14.51
N PRO A 969 15.38 -49.98 14.80
CA PRO A 969 16.41 -50.78 14.13
C PRO A 969 16.00 -51.17 12.69
N PHE A 970 15.81 -50.16 11.85
CA PHE A 970 15.23 -50.28 10.51
C PHE A 970 15.97 -51.28 9.62
N GLU A 971 17.31 -51.27 9.59
CA GLU A 971 18.08 -52.15 8.70
C GLU A 971 17.94 -53.64 9.07
N ASP A 972 17.79 -53.97 10.36
CA ASP A 972 17.49 -55.35 10.79
C ASP A 972 16.09 -55.78 10.33
N TRP A 973 15.11 -54.89 10.44
CA TRP A 973 13.74 -55.17 9.98
C TRP A 973 13.66 -55.27 8.46
N TRP A 974 14.40 -54.42 7.75
CA TRP A 974 14.48 -54.36 6.29
C TRP A 974 15.06 -55.65 5.70
N THR A 975 16.13 -56.17 6.30
CA THR A 975 16.81 -57.39 5.83
C THR A 975 15.99 -58.66 6.07
N LYS A 976 15.13 -58.69 7.11
CA LYS A 976 14.21 -59.80 7.43
C LYS A 976 12.88 -59.74 6.67
N SER A 977 12.68 -58.77 5.80
CA SER A 977 11.44 -58.56 5.06
C SER A 977 11.62 -58.85 3.56
N LEU A 978 10.53 -59.26 2.90
CA LEU A 978 10.51 -59.68 1.50
C LEU A 978 10.15 -58.52 0.56
N ASP A 979 10.76 -58.41 -0.61
CA ASP A 979 10.44 -57.37 -1.60
C ASP A 979 9.05 -57.59 -2.22
N ILE A 980 8.19 -56.56 -2.20
CA ILE A 980 6.79 -56.70 -2.65
C ILE A 980 6.68 -57.04 -4.15
N ILE A 981 7.69 -56.67 -4.94
CA ILE A 981 7.69 -56.89 -6.39
C ILE A 981 8.38 -58.21 -6.71
N ASN A 982 9.60 -58.42 -6.20
CA ASN A 982 10.45 -59.55 -6.57
C ASN A 982 10.09 -60.85 -5.84
N ASP A 983 9.67 -60.77 -4.58
CA ASP A 983 9.43 -61.93 -3.70
C ASP A 983 7.93 -62.25 -3.54
N TRP A 984 7.10 -61.78 -4.48
CA TRP A 984 5.64 -61.83 -4.37
C TRP A 984 5.06 -63.23 -4.13
N ASN A 985 5.63 -64.25 -4.79
CA ASN A 985 5.18 -65.64 -4.63
C ASN A 985 5.39 -66.15 -3.19
N GLU A 986 6.46 -65.72 -2.52
CA GLU A 986 6.77 -66.08 -1.13
C GLU A 986 5.88 -65.31 -0.14
N ILE A 987 5.59 -64.04 -0.45
CA ILE A 987 4.63 -63.23 0.30
C ILE A 987 3.23 -63.86 0.22
N GLN A 988 2.78 -64.29 -0.96
CA GLN A 988 1.49 -64.96 -1.13
C GLN A 988 1.41 -66.29 -0.38
N LYS A 989 2.50 -67.07 -0.33
CA LYS A 989 2.56 -68.31 0.47
C LYS A 989 2.44 -68.01 1.96
N SER A 990 3.07 -66.95 2.43
CA SER A 990 3.05 -66.54 3.85
C SER A 990 1.69 -65.96 4.28
N ARG A 991 0.80 -65.65 3.34
CA ARG A 991 -0.55 -65.11 3.58
C ARG A 991 -1.62 -66.20 3.70
N LYS A 992 -1.34 -67.40 3.20
CA LYS A 992 -2.17 -68.60 3.38
C LYS A 992 -1.81 -69.30 4.67
#